data_AF-A0A093QT44-F1
#
_entry.id   AF-A0A093QT44-F1
#
_cell.length_a   1.000
_cell.length_b   1.000
_cell.length_c   1.000
_cell.angle_alpha   90.00
_cell.angle_beta   90.00
_cell.angle_gamma   90.00
#
_symmetry.space_group_name_H-M   'P 1'
#
loop_
_entity.id
_entity.type
_entity.pdbx_description
1 polymer ?
#
loop_
_entity_poly.entity_id
_entity_poly.type
_entity_poly.pdbx_seq_one_letter_code
_entity_poly.pdbx_strand_id
1 'polypeptide(L)'
;GSGRLKLTVLSEDRLQMKWKETEGNINGYKVRVKPMAGDSEQEVMLKTKTPKATVGGLSPTKAYTLQVYVLNGSQEALFAKRKFVIEELKNASQTRNNRRNSGAASGKNLTSLGNSAAEHSGVAEATPPPLNTVLTQPAKDRAEKKRQKGTQPKGSGETIRNQPSVEAGMTEATPTTTKSSQRTPGNPERETLGKENPTKDSLRRGSQFQCDTPAMTDIVLLVDGSWSIGRNNFKLIKEFLSNLISPFSIAQDKIRVGLSQYSSDPRTEWDLSAYSTRDQVLEALRNLRYKGGNTFTGLALTHVLEQNLKPDAGARLEAEKLVILLTDGKSQDDANLAARTLKNLGIEIFAIGVKNADEAELKQVASEPLELTVYNVLDFPLLSSLVGRLTQVLCTRIKEKSNKENTGSTVKDIPVNTGPQLSPTDLKISAVTSKSMHLTWSPPLRPPKKYRIEYYPSKGGITKEVVLDGAVSSLRLSNLTSHTEYLVSVFPIYDTVVGDGLRGVTSTLPLSSPRSLRVSELSHNSIRLSWKAAQGATQYLVLCSAAPDGAEDYTMEVKVTQPEVLLDGLSPSTEYSVAVYAMYGEDASDPASIQETTLALSPPKYLSFSELSHASVRVSWEAASPAVKAHRVTYASSKGSNTGEVEVPGTATSTVLRPLSSLTQYFISVRSTYDEGDSFPITGNVTTLKVPPPRALKVTELSGNSLRLQWEAVAASDVVVYQIKWSTVGGEKPQELSIAGNVATAVLPGLQKNTDYKISIWAYYKDGARSDTVSVQHRTNSRSPPTNLFIDSETPTSLQVHWTPPDGRIQHYKITYNPISDAGAQQTIMASGKSSGVTLQSLLPDRAYKVILSAIHYTGESESMSTTGRTAPVLSKFPSIRGFVPSKTE
;
A
#
# COMPACT_ATOMS: atom_id res chain seq x y z
N GLY A 1 3.16 -23.44 5.02
CA GLY A 1 2.69 -22.04 5.04
C GLY A 1 1.60 -21.84 3.99
N SER A 2 0.60 -21.00 4.26
CA SER A 2 -0.64 -20.90 3.46
C SER A 2 -0.96 -19.50 2.90
N GLY A 3 -0.18 -18.47 3.25
CA GLY A 3 -0.45 -17.07 2.92
C GLY A 3 0.03 -16.62 1.52
N ARG A 4 -0.31 -17.35 0.46
CA ARG A 4 0.11 -17.01 -0.92
C ARG A 4 -0.97 -17.16 -2.01
N LEU A 5 -2.21 -17.53 -1.67
CA LEU A 5 -3.21 -17.92 -2.69
C LEU A 5 -4.66 -17.59 -2.26
N LYS A 6 -5.19 -16.49 -2.79
CA LYS A 6 -6.55 -15.96 -2.58
C LYS A 6 -7.49 -16.53 -3.64
N LEU A 7 -8.70 -16.91 -3.23
CA LEU A 7 -9.74 -17.51 -4.08
C LEU A 7 -11.04 -16.71 -3.92
N THR A 8 -11.65 -16.32 -5.05
CA THR A 8 -12.86 -15.49 -5.10
C THR A 8 -13.85 -16.11 -6.06
N VAL A 9 -15.03 -16.50 -5.57
CA VAL A 9 -16.13 -17.02 -6.41
C VAL A 9 -16.72 -15.85 -7.21
N LEU A 10 -16.86 -16.02 -8.54
CA LEU A 10 -17.45 -15.02 -9.45
C LEU A 10 -18.88 -15.38 -9.88
N SER A 11 -19.12 -16.67 -10.08
CA SER A 11 -20.44 -17.29 -10.21
C SER A 11 -20.33 -18.74 -9.73
N GLU A 12 -21.43 -19.48 -9.73
CA GLU A 12 -21.50 -20.82 -9.12
C GLU A 12 -20.50 -21.80 -9.77
N ASP A 13 -20.15 -21.57 -11.03
CA ASP A 13 -19.21 -22.33 -11.85
C ASP A 13 -17.81 -21.70 -12.01
N ARG A 14 -17.62 -20.43 -11.62
CA ARG A 14 -16.40 -19.64 -11.89
C ARG A 14 -15.68 -19.21 -10.62
N LEU A 15 -14.39 -19.56 -10.55
CA LEU A 15 -13.48 -19.21 -9.46
C LEU A 15 -12.27 -18.42 -9.97
N GLN A 16 -12.09 -17.21 -9.43
CA GLN A 16 -10.88 -16.41 -9.63
C GLN A 16 -9.82 -16.75 -8.58
N MET A 17 -8.57 -16.76 -9.01
CA MET A 17 -7.39 -17.14 -8.25
C MET A 17 -6.35 -16.02 -8.36
N LYS A 18 -5.86 -15.51 -7.23
CA LYS A 18 -4.77 -14.51 -7.16
C LYS A 18 -3.68 -15.00 -6.22
N TRP A 19 -2.42 -14.72 -6.54
CA TRP A 19 -1.27 -14.99 -5.66
C TRP A 19 -0.32 -13.79 -5.61
N LYS A 20 0.68 -13.79 -4.70
CA LYS A 20 1.75 -12.78 -4.77
C LYS A 20 2.67 -13.12 -5.94
N GLU A 21 3.08 -12.12 -6.71
CA GLU A 21 4.10 -12.26 -7.74
C GLU A 21 5.47 -12.65 -7.13
N THR A 22 6.25 -13.47 -7.84
CA THR A 22 7.62 -13.80 -7.46
C THR A 22 8.62 -12.83 -8.08
N GLU A 23 9.39 -12.18 -7.22
CA GLU A 23 10.51 -11.32 -7.59
C GLU A 23 11.57 -12.11 -8.38
N GLY A 24 11.73 -11.79 -9.68
CA GLY A 24 12.66 -12.46 -10.58
C GLY A 24 12.20 -12.45 -12.04
N ASN A 25 13.12 -12.73 -12.97
CA ASN A 25 12.83 -12.72 -14.41
C ASN A 25 12.20 -14.06 -14.84
N ILE A 26 10.89 -14.21 -14.62
CA ILE A 26 10.13 -15.45 -14.85
C ILE A 26 9.42 -15.46 -16.23
N ASN A 27 9.15 -16.66 -16.75
CA ASN A 27 8.36 -16.82 -17.99
C ASN A 27 6.84 -16.81 -17.75
N GLY A 28 6.41 -16.81 -16.49
CA GLY A 28 5.01 -16.78 -16.05
C GLY A 28 4.69 -17.87 -15.03
N TYR A 29 3.40 -18.16 -14.87
CA TYR A 29 2.86 -19.14 -13.94
C TYR A 29 2.06 -20.21 -14.68
N LYS A 30 2.00 -21.41 -14.09
CA LYS A 30 1.14 -22.53 -14.50
C LYS A 30 0.22 -22.89 -13.35
N VAL A 31 -1.07 -22.67 -13.54
CA VAL A 31 -2.14 -23.08 -12.63
C VAL A 31 -2.64 -24.45 -13.06
N ARG A 32 -2.91 -25.31 -12.08
CA ARG A 32 -3.45 -26.67 -12.23
C ARG A 32 -4.57 -26.85 -11.21
N VAL A 33 -5.76 -27.21 -11.67
CA VAL A 33 -6.91 -27.58 -10.82
C VAL A 33 -7.24 -29.04 -11.12
N LYS A 34 -7.41 -29.85 -10.08
CA LYS A 34 -7.77 -31.28 -10.18
C LYS A 34 -8.92 -31.61 -9.22
N PRO A 35 -9.97 -32.32 -9.62
CA PRO A 35 -10.95 -32.86 -8.67
C PRO A 35 -10.27 -33.86 -7.71
N MET A 36 -10.83 -34.01 -6.51
CA MET A 36 -10.30 -34.90 -5.48
C MET A 36 -11.06 -36.23 -5.42
N ALA A 37 -10.59 -37.19 -6.22
CA ALA A 37 -10.90 -38.63 -6.12
C ALA A 37 -12.40 -39.02 -6.06
N GLY A 38 -12.98 -39.26 -7.23
CA GLY A 38 -14.31 -39.84 -7.40
C GLY A 38 -14.70 -39.89 -8.87
N ASP A 39 -14.63 -38.73 -9.52
CA ASP A 39 -15.07 -38.54 -10.91
C ASP A 39 -13.92 -38.43 -11.93
N SER A 40 -14.18 -38.87 -13.15
CA SER A 40 -13.28 -38.75 -14.31
C SER A 40 -13.44 -37.41 -15.04
N GLU A 41 -13.25 -36.30 -14.33
CA GLU A 41 -13.36 -34.92 -14.87
C GLU A 41 -12.00 -34.18 -14.97
N GLN A 42 -11.97 -33.14 -15.79
CA GLN A 42 -10.75 -32.51 -16.34
C GLN A 42 -9.75 -31.99 -15.30
N GLU A 43 -8.45 -32.16 -15.61
CA GLU A 43 -7.38 -31.31 -15.06
C GLU A 43 -7.39 -29.97 -15.81
N VAL A 44 -7.97 -28.92 -15.23
CA VAL A 44 -7.89 -27.58 -15.83
C VAL A 44 -6.49 -27.00 -15.62
N MET A 45 -5.84 -26.63 -16.72
CA MET A 45 -4.47 -26.13 -16.74
C MET A 45 -4.40 -24.78 -17.45
N LEU A 46 -4.02 -23.72 -16.73
CA LEU A 46 -3.90 -22.36 -17.29
C LEU A 46 -2.46 -21.88 -17.19
N LYS A 47 -1.94 -21.25 -18.25
CA LYS A 47 -0.66 -20.53 -18.21
C LYS A 47 -0.91 -19.04 -18.35
N THR A 48 -0.44 -18.27 -17.36
CA THR A 48 -0.65 -16.82 -17.27
C THR A 48 0.66 -16.11 -17.00
N LYS A 49 0.83 -14.88 -17.51
CA LYS A 49 1.98 -14.03 -17.19
C LYS A 49 1.79 -13.25 -15.89
N THR A 50 0.55 -12.89 -15.55
CA THR A 50 0.22 -12.17 -14.31
C THR A 50 -0.02 -13.16 -13.18
N PRO A 51 0.07 -12.75 -11.89
CA PRO A 51 -0.18 -13.63 -10.75
C PRO A 51 -1.69 -13.83 -10.47
N LYS A 52 -2.48 -13.98 -11.55
CA LYS A 52 -3.93 -14.07 -11.56
C LYS A 52 -4.41 -15.04 -12.65
N ALA A 53 -5.39 -15.87 -12.33
CA ALA A 53 -6.13 -16.70 -13.27
C ALA A 53 -7.61 -16.77 -12.89
N THR A 54 -8.48 -17.10 -13.84
CA THR A 54 -9.89 -17.41 -13.59
C THR A 54 -10.20 -18.75 -14.25
N VAL A 55 -10.86 -19.64 -13.51
CA VAL A 55 -11.32 -20.96 -14.00
C VAL A 55 -12.84 -20.96 -14.01
N GLY A 56 -13.46 -21.45 -15.09
CA GLY A 56 -14.89 -21.71 -15.19
C GLY A 56 -15.19 -23.20 -15.35
N GLY A 57 -16.48 -23.56 -15.36
CA GLY A 57 -16.90 -24.96 -15.52
C GLY A 57 -16.56 -25.86 -14.32
N LEU A 58 -16.35 -25.29 -13.13
CA LEU A 58 -16.17 -26.06 -11.89
C LEU A 58 -17.52 -26.36 -11.26
N SER A 59 -17.71 -27.56 -10.71
CA SER A 59 -18.93 -27.89 -9.99
C SER A 59 -18.96 -27.18 -8.62
N PRO A 60 -20.08 -26.57 -8.19
CA PRO A 60 -20.16 -25.86 -6.91
C PRO A 60 -19.79 -26.73 -5.70
N THR A 61 -20.20 -28.00 -5.74
CA THR A 61 -20.19 -28.95 -4.61
C THR A 61 -18.97 -29.86 -4.58
N LYS A 62 -18.19 -29.97 -5.67
CA LYS A 62 -17.03 -30.88 -5.75
C LYS A 62 -15.80 -30.28 -5.08
N ALA A 63 -14.98 -31.15 -4.48
CA ALA A 63 -13.71 -30.79 -3.86
C ALA A 63 -12.57 -30.80 -4.88
N TYR A 64 -11.81 -29.71 -4.95
CA TYR A 64 -10.70 -29.52 -5.88
C TYR A 64 -9.37 -29.25 -5.16
N THR A 65 -8.29 -29.77 -5.73
CA THR A 65 -6.90 -29.42 -5.41
C THR A 65 -6.34 -28.48 -6.47
N LEU A 66 -6.00 -27.27 -6.05
CA LEU A 66 -5.29 -26.26 -6.82
C LEU A 66 -3.79 -26.33 -6.55
N GLN A 67 -2.99 -26.22 -7.61
CA GLN A 67 -1.54 -26.07 -7.59
C GLN A 67 -1.13 -24.92 -8.52
N VAL A 68 -0.29 -24.02 -8.04
CA VAL A 68 0.35 -22.97 -8.85
C VAL A 68 1.84 -23.27 -8.91
N TYR A 69 2.41 -23.25 -10.11
CA TYR A 69 3.83 -23.41 -10.38
C TYR A 69 4.39 -22.14 -11.01
N VAL A 70 5.62 -21.77 -10.68
CA VAL A 70 6.40 -20.75 -11.42
C VAL A 70 7.12 -21.44 -12.58
N LEU A 71 7.16 -20.76 -13.72
CA LEU A 71 7.86 -21.20 -14.93
C LEU A 71 9.14 -20.39 -15.10
N ASN A 72 10.29 -21.06 -15.07
CA ASN A 72 11.59 -20.45 -15.41
C ASN A 72 12.26 -21.32 -16.48
N GLY A 73 12.32 -20.82 -17.71
CA GLY A 73 12.66 -21.59 -18.90
C GLY A 73 11.78 -22.83 -19.06
N SER A 74 12.41 -24.00 -19.00
CA SER A 74 11.77 -25.32 -19.07
C SER A 74 11.44 -25.94 -17.70
N GLN A 75 11.82 -25.30 -16.59
CA GLN A 75 11.62 -25.84 -15.24
C GLN A 75 10.31 -25.31 -14.62
N GLU A 76 9.57 -26.22 -13.95
CA GLU A 76 8.32 -25.91 -13.26
C GLU A 76 8.47 -26.09 -11.74
N ALA A 77 8.53 -25.01 -10.98
CA ALA A 77 8.69 -25.04 -9.51
C ALA A 77 7.33 -24.85 -8.80
N LEU A 78 6.92 -25.75 -7.91
CA LEU A 78 5.65 -25.64 -7.19
C LEU A 78 5.69 -24.45 -6.21
N PHE A 79 4.88 -23.43 -6.47
CA PHE A 79 4.86 -22.17 -5.73
C PHE A 79 3.78 -22.13 -4.64
N ALA A 80 2.59 -22.70 -4.91
CA ALA A 80 1.50 -22.79 -3.96
C ALA A 80 0.62 -24.02 -4.22
N LYS A 81 -0.03 -24.55 -3.17
CA LYS A 81 -1.03 -25.62 -3.25
C LYS A 81 -2.13 -25.38 -2.23
N ARG A 82 -3.40 -25.54 -2.62
CA ARG A 82 -4.59 -25.32 -1.78
C ARG A 82 -5.71 -26.29 -2.16
N LYS A 83 -6.56 -26.69 -1.20
CA LYS A 83 -7.82 -27.39 -1.44
C LYS A 83 -9.00 -26.41 -1.31
N PHE A 84 -10.09 -26.63 -2.04
CA PHE A 84 -11.33 -25.85 -1.93
C PHE A 84 -12.56 -26.63 -2.43
N VAL A 85 -13.74 -26.25 -1.92
CA VAL A 85 -15.06 -26.45 -2.54
C VAL A 85 -15.62 -25.05 -2.82
N ILE A 86 -16.36 -24.84 -3.91
CA ILE A 86 -16.86 -23.49 -4.26
C ILE A 86 -17.99 -23.06 -3.31
N GLU A 87 -18.89 -23.98 -2.96
CA GLU A 87 -19.97 -23.73 -2.00
C GLU A 87 -19.45 -23.39 -0.59
N GLU A 88 -18.40 -24.07 -0.11
CA GLU A 88 -17.72 -23.70 1.14
C GLU A 88 -17.17 -22.26 1.10
N LEU A 89 -16.58 -21.84 -0.02
CA LEU A 89 -16.07 -20.48 -0.19
C LEU A 89 -17.22 -19.44 -0.23
N LYS A 90 -18.37 -19.79 -0.80
CA LYS A 90 -19.61 -18.99 -0.82
C LYS A 90 -20.19 -18.84 0.60
N ASN A 91 -20.27 -19.92 1.36
CA ASN A 91 -20.82 -19.91 2.72
C ASN A 91 -19.85 -19.26 3.74
N ALA A 92 -18.54 -19.38 3.54
CA ALA A 92 -17.52 -18.72 4.35
C ALA A 92 -17.46 -17.19 4.14
N SER A 93 -17.83 -16.68 2.97
CA SER A 93 -17.95 -15.23 2.74
C SER A 93 -19.23 -14.66 3.38
N GLN A 94 -20.36 -15.36 3.25
CA GLN A 94 -21.62 -14.98 3.90
C GLN A 94 -21.51 -14.97 5.43
N THR A 95 -20.90 -15.99 6.05
CA THR A 95 -20.71 -16.01 7.52
C THR A 95 -19.72 -14.94 8.01
N ARG A 96 -18.74 -14.53 7.20
CA ARG A 96 -17.90 -13.36 7.49
C ARG A 96 -18.69 -12.04 7.45
N ASN A 97 -19.60 -11.88 6.50
CA ASN A 97 -20.46 -10.70 6.42
C ASN A 97 -21.47 -10.66 7.58
N ASN A 98 -22.09 -11.79 7.94
CA ASN A 98 -22.98 -11.85 9.10
C ASN A 98 -22.25 -11.55 10.42
N ARG A 99 -20.99 -12.00 10.59
CA ARG A 99 -20.16 -11.62 11.75
C ARG A 99 -19.73 -10.14 11.78
N ARG A 100 -19.75 -9.43 10.64
CA ARG A 100 -19.59 -7.97 10.61
C ARG A 100 -20.90 -7.26 10.98
N ASN A 101 -22.02 -7.68 10.41
CA ASN A 101 -23.33 -7.07 10.68
C ASN A 101 -23.80 -7.29 12.13
N SER A 102 -23.49 -8.43 12.76
CA SER A 102 -23.82 -8.66 14.17
C SER A 102 -22.94 -7.89 15.17
N GLY A 103 -21.87 -7.23 14.71
CA GLY A 103 -20.99 -6.41 15.55
C GLY A 103 -21.58 -5.06 15.96
N ALA A 104 -22.69 -4.64 15.34
CA ALA A 104 -23.26 -3.30 15.51
C ALA A 104 -24.36 -3.21 16.59
N ALA A 105 -24.67 -4.29 17.33
CA ALA A 105 -25.87 -4.35 18.18
C ALA A 105 -25.68 -5.11 19.52
N SER A 106 -24.78 -4.63 20.38
CA SER A 106 -24.97 -4.74 21.85
C SER A 106 -24.05 -3.77 22.60
N GLY A 107 -24.59 -3.01 23.56
CA GLY A 107 -23.85 -2.00 24.30
C GLY A 107 -24.20 -1.96 25.79
N LYS A 108 -23.26 -2.48 26.60
CA LYS A 108 -23.08 -2.27 28.06
C LYS A 108 -24.20 -2.73 29.03
N ASN A 109 -23.84 -3.68 29.90
CA ASN A 109 -24.05 -3.71 31.36
C ASN A 109 -23.48 -5.03 31.92
N LEU A 110 -22.99 -5.17 33.17
CA LEU A 110 -22.35 -4.25 34.11
C LEU A 110 -21.64 -5.10 35.21
N THR A 111 -20.77 -4.49 36.04
CA THR A 111 -20.35 -4.98 37.38
C THR A 111 -19.47 -6.25 37.48
N SER A 112 -19.06 -6.57 38.72
CA SER A 112 -17.88 -7.35 39.11
C SER A 112 -18.16 -8.31 40.29
N LEU A 113 -17.10 -8.98 40.79
CA LEU A 113 -17.02 -9.86 41.98
C LEU A 113 -17.50 -11.32 41.79
N GLY A 114 -16.84 -12.26 42.49
CA GLY A 114 -17.26 -13.67 42.61
C GLY A 114 -16.10 -14.68 42.66
N ASN A 115 -15.76 -15.18 43.85
CA ASN A 115 -14.83 -16.30 44.06
C ASN A 115 -15.52 -17.68 43.86
N SER A 116 -14.71 -18.74 43.83
CA SER A 116 -15.05 -20.13 44.23
C SER A 116 -15.81 -21.00 43.21
N ALA A 117 -15.65 -22.34 43.16
CA ALA A 117 -14.52 -23.25 43.40
C ALA A 117 -14.93 -24.68 42.94
N ALA A 118 -13.95 -25.55 42.65
CA ALA A 118 -14.10 -27.00 42.38
C ALA A 118 -14.98 -27.38 41.15
N GLU A 119 -14.99 -28.59 40.57
CA GLU A 119 -14.01 -29.67 40.28
C GLU A 119 -14.63 -30.49 39.09
N HIS A 120 -14.19 -31.63 38.53
CA HIS A 120 -13.21 -32.74 38.74
C HIS A 120 -13.03 -33.35 37.31
N SER A 121 -12.07 -34.16 36.85
CA SER A 121 -10.76 -34.72 37.26
C SER A 121 -10.16 -35.47 36.04
N GLY A 122 -8.84 -35.69 35.96
CA GLY A 122 -8.20 -36.53 34.93
C GLY A 122 -7.02 -35.83 34.22
N VAL A 123 -5.84 -35.68 34.83
CA VAL A 123 -4.81 -36.71 35.12
C VAL A 123 -4.07 -37.22 33.87
N ALA A 124 -2.90 -36.62 33.62
CA ALA A 124 -1.72 -37.27 33.08
C ALA A 124 -0.49 -36.45 33.52
N GLU A 125 0.43 -37.06 34.26
CA GLU A 125 1.52 -36.39 34.99
C GLU A 125 2.90 -36.80 34.45
N ALA A 126 3.86 -35.87 34.42
CA ALA A 126 5.26 -36.08 34.82
C ALA A 126 6.06 -34.75 34.77
N THR A 127 7.04 -34.59 35.68
CA THR A 127 7.75 -33.33 35.98
C THR A 127 9.30 -33.54 36.09
N PRO A 128 10.15 -32.48 36.20
CA PRO A 128 11.63 -32.50 36.01
C PRO A 128 12.39 -32.73 37.37
N PRO A 129 13.69 -32.34 37.64
CA PRO A 129 14.81 -31.66 36.92
C PRO A 129 16.15 -32.46 37.06
N PRO A 130 17.42 -31.99 37.35
CA PRO A 130 18.10 -30.66 37.32
C PRO A 130 19.61 -30.57 36.85
N LEU A 131 20.10 -29.32 36.67
CA LEU A 131 21.45 -28.73 36.95
C LEU A 131 22.80 -29.13 36.26
N ASN A 132 23.54 -28.07 35.86
CA ASN A 132 25.02 -27.78 35.88
C ASN A 132 26.05 -28.77 35.27
N THR A 133 27.16 -28.35 34.61
CA THR A 133 28.32 -27.52 35.09
C THR A 133 29.17 -27.13 33.86
N VAL A 134 29.41 -25.86 33.48
CA VAL A 134 30.39 -24.82 33.95
C VAL A 134 31.85 -25.02 33.50
N LEU A 135 32.53 -23.88 33.20
CA LEU A 135 33.81 -23.65 32.48
C LEU A 135 33.65 -23.59 30.94
N THR A 136 34.47 -22.86 30.14
CA THR A 136 35.70 -22.07 30.42
C THR A 136 35.82 -20.81 29.52
N GLN A 137 36.81 -19.95 29.78
CA GLN A 137 37.34 -18.85 28.92
C GLN A 137 38.90 -18.89 29.00
N PRO A 138 39.73 -18.21 28.15
CA PRO A 138 39.63 -16.78 27.78
C PRO A 138 40.12 -16.41 26.34
N ALA A 139 40.29 -15.11 26.06
CA ALA A 139 40.75 -14.53 24.78
C ALA A 139 42.13 -13.83 24.88
N LYS A 140 42.72 -13.42 23.73
CA LYS A 140 43.75 -12.34 23.67
C LYS A 140 43.99 -11.73 22.27
N ASP A 141 44.59 -10.54 22.28
CA ASP A 141 44.61 -9.50 21.22
C ASP A 141 45.67 -9.59 20.10
N ARG A 142 45.54 -8.61 19.16
CA ARG A 142 46.59 -7.92 18.35
C ARG A 142 47.02 -8.59 17.04
N ALA A 143 47.49 -7.86 16.01
CA ALA A 143 47.90 -6.43 15.94
C ALA A 143 47.51 -5.71 14.62
N GLU A 144 47.79 -4.40 14.58
CA GLU A 144 47.47 -3.43 13.51
C GLU A 144 48.69 -3.04 12.66
N LYS A 145 48.52 -2.68 11.38
CA LYS A 145 49.42 -1.72 10.70
C LYS A 145 48.76 -0.95 9.54
N LYS A 146 48.99 0.37 9.49
CA LYS A 146 48.50 1.32 8.46
C LYS A 146 49.58 1.68 7.44
N ARG A 147 49.18 2.15 6.24
CA ARG A 147 49.74 3.40 5.67
C ARG A 147 48.80 4.07 4.64
N GLN A 148 48.96 5.39 4.52
CA GLN A 148 48.29 6.31 3.57
C GLN A 148 49.26 6.58 2.37
N LYS A 149 49.07 7.49 1.39
CA LYS A 149 48.41 8.82 1.39
C LYS A 149 48.41 9.48 -0.02
N GLY A 150 47.32 10.18 -0.39
CA GLY A 150 47.30 11.24 -1.44
C GLY A 150 47.45 10.81 -2.92
N THR A 151 47.19 11.64 -3.95
CA THR A 151 46.58 13.00 -4.00
C THR A 151 45.96 13.27 -5.39
N GLN A 152 44.95 14.16 -5.49
CA GLN A 152 44.45 14.78 -6.75
C GLN A 152 45.31 16.03 -7.14
N PRO A 153 45.12 16.77 -8.29
CA PRO A 153 43.89 17.00 -9.09
C PRO A 153 44.03 17.14 -10.65
N LYS A 154 42.91 17.50 -11.32
CA LYS A 154 42.65 18.29 -12.59
C LYS A 154 43.78 18.46 -13.66
N GLY A 155 43.52 18.51 -14.99
CA GLY A 155 42.28 18.38 -15.78
C GLY A 155 42.37 19.01 -17.21
N SER A 156 41.24 19.07 -17.96
CA SER A 156 40.94 19.86 -19.20
C SER A 156 41.55 19.46 -20.59
N GLY A 157 40.80 19.76 -21.68
CA GLY A 157 41.05 19.37 -23.10
C GLY A 157 40.13 18.20 -23.54
N GLU A 158 39.05 18.30 -24.35
CA GLU A 158 38.70 19.06 -25.58
C GLU A 158 39.43 18.55 -26.86
N THR A 159 38.84 18.42 -28.07
CA THR A 159 37.55 18.88 -28.66
C THR A 159 37.14 17.98 -29.88
N ILE A 160 35.92 18.17 -30.47
CA ILE A 160 35.50 17.84 -31.87
C ILE A 160 35.28 16.33 -32.24
N ARG A 161 34.42 15.91 -33.22
CA ARG A 161 33.08 16.32 -33.76
C ARG A 161 32.64 15.27 -34.84
N ASN A 162 31.42 15.39 -35.37
CA ASN A 162 30.93 14.92 -36.69
C ASN A 162 30.49 13.44 -36.91
N GLN A 163 29.16 13.28 -37.00
CA GLN A 163 28.40 12.52 -38.02
C GLN A 163 28.68 13.06 -39.46
N PRO A 164 28.24 12.46 -40.60
CA PRO A 164 27.03 11.61 -40.79
C PRO A 164 27.11 10.43 -41.79
N SER A 165 25.94 9.83 -42.05
CA SER A 165 25.31 9.17 -43.23
C SER A 165 26.09 9.00 -44.58
N VAL A 166 25.63 8.26 -45.62
CA VAL A 166 24.29 7.76 -46.01
C VAL A 166 24.39 6.47 -46.90
N GLU A 167 23.28 5.72 -47.01
CA GLU A 167 22.72 5.03 -48.20
C GLU A 167 23.36 3.81 -48.94
N ALA A 168 22.42 2.96 -49.39
CA ALA A 168 22.33 2.17 -50.64
C ALA A 168 23.32 1.02 -50.95
N GLY A 169 22.77 -0.06 -51.52
CA GLY A 169 23.54 -1.17 -52.13
C GLY A 169 22.82 -2.52 -52.10
N MET A 170 22.01 -2.83 -53.12
CA MET A 170 21.48 -4.19 -53.36
C MET A 170 22.50 -5.03 -54.15
N THR A 171 22.63 -6.33 -53.87
CA THR A 171 22.58 -7.42 -54.89
C THR A 171 22.73 -8.81 -54.26
N GLU A 172 22.26 -9.83 -54.98
CA GLU A 172 22.42 -11.25 -54.65
C GLU A 172 23.74 -11.81 -55.20
N ALA A 173 24.34 -12.81 -54.53
CA ALA A 173 24.93 -14.01 -55.17
C ALA A 173 25.48 -15.03 -54.13
N THR A 174 24.90 -16.22 -54.11
CA THR A 174 25.54 -17.51 -53.73
C THR A 174 26.48 -17.97 -54.88
N PRO A 175 27.24 -19.11 -54.85
CA PRO A 175 27.17 -20.28 -53.94
C PRO A 175 28.51 -20.99 -53.54
N THR A 176 28.44 -22.02 -52.67
CA THR A 176 29.31 -23.24 -52.59
C THR A 176 30.86 -23.11 -52.42
N THR A 177 31.66 -24.06 -51.92
CA THR A 177 31.52 -25.50 -51.51
C THR A 177 32.45 -25.75 -50.27
N THR A 178 32.75 -26.92 -49.69
CA THR A 178 33.21 -28.22 -50.27
C THR A 178 33.32 -29.36 -49.22
N LYS A 179 32.94 -30.60 -49.59
CA LYS A 179 33.42 -31.98 -49.23
C LYS A 179 34.07 -32.27 -47.83
N SER A 180 33.65 -33.31 -47.08
CA SER A 180 33.92 -34.79 -47.21
C SER A 180 35.27 -35.23 -46.57
N SER A 181 35.59 -36.48 -46.18
CA SER A 181 35.02 -37.81 -46.46
C SER A 181 35.50 -38.91 -45.48
N GLN A 182 35.27 -40.21 -45.82
CA GLN A 182 35.85 -41.50 -45.31
C GLN A 182 35.03 -42.35 -44.31
N ARG A 183 35.09 -43.71 -44.28
CA ARG A 183 35.17 -44.76 -45.35
C ARG A 183 35.05 -46.21 -44.77
N THR A 184 34.05 -47.01 -45.22
CA THR A 184 34.12 -48.46 -45.65
C THR A 184 34.64 -49.61 -44.71
N PRO A 185 34.55 -50.93 -45.06
CA PRO A 185 33.39 -51.76 -45.49
C PRO A 185 33.36 -53.23 -44.91
N GLY A 186 32.39 -54.08 -45.29
CA GLY A 186 32.44 -55.56 -45.11
C GLY A 186 31.15 -56.33 -45.52
N ASN A 187 31.26 -57.48 -46.21
CA ASN A 187 30.18 -58.38 -46.74
C ASN A 187 30.85 -59.69 -47.31
N PRO A 188 30.20 -60.72 -47.93
CA PRO A 188 28.78 -60.97 -48.31
C PRO A 188 28.31 -62.44 -48.03
N GLU A 189 27.50 -63.03 -48.95
CA GLU A 189 26.99 -64.43 -49.02
C GLU A 189 25.85 -64.79 -48.03
N ARG A 190 24.94 -65.78 -48.25
CA ARG A 190 24.61 -66.78 -49.33
C ARG A 190 23.09 -67.10 -49.22
N GLU A 191 22.34 -67.85 -50.05
CA GLU A 191 22.52 -68.62 -51.30
C GLU A 191 21.13 -68.68 -52.03
N THR A 192 21.02 -69.13 -53.30
CA THR A 192 19.72 -69.18 -54.04
C THR A 192 19.63 -70.24 -55.17
N LEU A 193 18.42 -70.78 -55.41
CA LEU A 193 17.88 -71.35 -56.67
C LEU A 193 16.35 -71.52 -56.47
N GLY A 194 15.39 -71.38 -57.41
CA GLY A 194 15.40 -71.15 -58.87
C GLY A 194 14.64 -72.27 -59.60
N LYS A 195 13.75 -72.09 -60.60
CA LYS A 195 13.12 -70.92 -61.28
C LYS A 195 11.83 -71.43 -61.98
N GLU A 196 10.85 -70.56 -62.28
CA GLU A 196 10.29 -70.42 -63.65
C GLU A 196 9.42 -69.14 -63.83
N ASN A 197 8.89 -68.91 -65.03
CA ASN A 197 8.55 -67.60 -65.62
C ASN A 197 7.37 -67.75 -66.63
N PRO A 198 6.84 -66.68 -67.26
CA PRO A 198 6.55 -65.33 -66.74
C PRO A 198 5.18 -64.77 -67.23
N THR A 199 4.60 -63.76 -66.57
CA THR A 199 4.18 -62.48 -67.21
C THR A 199 3.66 -61.45 -66.20
N LYS A 200 3.54 -60.20 -66.64
CA LYS A 200 3.18 -59.03 -65.83
C LYS A 200 1.75 -59.09 -65.29
N ASP A 201 1.58 -59.27 -63.98
CA ASP A 201 1.05 -58.21 -63.10
C ASP A 201 1.37 -58.52 -61.62
N SER A 202 0.98 -57.62 -60.71
CA SER A 202 1.02 -57.72 -59.25
C SER A 202 2.41 -57.86 -58.60
N LEU A 203 2.88 -56.75 -58.02
CA LEU A 203 3.67 -56.62 -56.76
C LEU A 203 4.27 -55.20 -56.68
N ARG A 204 3.42 -54.17 -56.69
CA ARG A 204 3.88 -52.79 -56.50
C ARG A 204 4.01 -52.46 -55.03
N ARG A 205 5.23 -52.02 -54.67
CA ARG A 205 5.57 -51.23 -53.48
C ARG A 205 4.46 -50.21 -53.18
N GLY A 206 3.92 -50.23 -51.97
CA GLY A 206 2.67 -49.54 -51.61
C GLY A 206 2.64 -48.08 -52.06
N SER A 207 1.64 -47.75 -52.89
CA SER A 207 1.49 -46.42 -53.47
C SER A 207 1.07 -45.39 -52.42
N GLN A 208 1.81 -44.28 -52.35
CA GLN A 208 1.39 -43.09 -51.64
C GLN A 208 0.06 -42.61 -52.25
N PHE A 209 -1.01 -42.55 -51.46
CA PHE A 209 -2.33 -42.12 -51.93
C PHE A 209 -2.26 -40.67 -52.41
N GLN A 210 -2.72 -40.41 -53.64
CA GLN A 210 -2.79 -39.08 -54.23
C GLN A 210 -4.23 -38.82 -54.69
N CYS A 211 -4.81 -37.72 -54.21
CA CYS A 211 -6.10 -37.25 -54.67
C CYS A 211 -5.93 -36.31 -55.87
N ASP A 212 -5.89 -36.88 -57.08
CA ASP A 212 -6.12 -36.08 -58.28
C ASP A 212 -7.62 -36.00 -58.58
N THR A 213 -8.09 -34.79 -58.86
CA THR A 213 -9.49 -34.44 -59.12
C THR A 213 -9.54 -33.21 -60.05
N PRO A 214 -10.50 -33.12 -60.98
CA PRO A 214 -10.74 -31.90 -61.77
C PRO A 214 -11.59 -30.86 -61.03
N ALA A 215 -12.17 -31.22 -59.88
CA ALA A 215 -13.08 -30.36 -59.13
C ALA A 215 -12.36 -29.11 -58.58
N MET A 216 -12.99 -27.94 -58.75
CA MET A 216 -12.58 -26.72 -58.06
C MET A 216 -13.07 -26.79 -56.60
N THR A 217 -12.17 -26.58 -55.65
CA THR A 217 -12.53 -26.61 -54.21
C THR A 217 -11.71 -25.59 -53.43
N ASP A 218 -12.39 -24.82 -52.59
CA ASP A 218 -11.81 -23.88 -51.65
C ASP A 218 -11.85 -24.50 -50.24
N ILE A 219 -10.70 -24.87 -49.71
CA ILE A 219 -10.56 -25.48 -48.37
C ILE A 219 -10.09 -24.40 -47.39
N VAL A 220 -10.82 -24.22 -46.29
CA VAL A 220 -10.40 -23.38 -45.15
C VAL A 220 -10.08 -24.26 -43.96
N LEU A 221 -8.81 -24.24 -43.55
CA LEU A 221 -8.34 -24.89 -42.32
C LEU A 221 -8.61 -23.96 -41.14
N LEU A 222 -9.51 -24.35 -40.24
CA LEU A 222 -9.87 -23.57 -39.06
C LEU A 222 -9.28 -24.23 -37.80
N VAL A 223 -8.13 -23.70 -37.37
CA VAL A 223 -7.22 -24.40 -36.44
C VAL A 223 -7.24 -23.75 -35.07
N ASP A 224 -7.63 -24.52 -34.07
CA ASP A 224 -7.55 -24.11 -32.67
C ASP A 224 -6.07 -23.91 -32.26
N GLY A 225 -5.79 -22.73 -31.71
CA GLY A 225 -4.50 -22.33 -31.16
C GLY A 225 -4.56 -22.00 -29.67
N SER A 226 -5.58 -22.46 -28.95
CA SER A 226 -5.84 -22.19 -27.53
C SER A 226 -4.80 -22.77 -26.56
N TRP A 227 -4.92 -22.40 -25.29
CA TRP A 227 -3.98 -22.81 -24.24
C TRP A 227 -4.06 -24.29 -23.81
N SER A 228 -5.19 -24.98 -24.03
CA SER A 228 -5.37 -26.40 -23.71
C SER A 228 -4.51 -27.32 -24.58
N ILE A 229 -4.40 -26.97 -25.87
CA ILE A 229 -3.51 -27.63 -26.84
C ILE A 229 -2.05 -27.50 -26.40
N GLY A 230 -1.54 -26.28 -26.32
CA GLY A 230 -0.14 -26.03 -25.98
C GLY A 230 0.88 -26.30 -27.10
N ARG A 231 2.04 -25.64 -27.02
CA ARG A 231 3.06 -25.59 -28.10
C ARG A 231 3.56 -26.94 -28.62
N ASN A 232 3.68 -27.96 -27.76
CA ASN A 232 4.20 -29.27 -28.16
C ASN A 232 3.17 -30.02 -29.02
N ASN A 233 1.90 -30.01 -28.61
CA ASN A 233 0.80 -30.64 -29.33
C ASN A 233 0.48 -29.86 -30.62
N PHE A 234 0.62 -28.54 -30.61
CA PHE A 234 0.50 -27.73 -31.82
C PHE A 234 1.56 -28.09 -32.90
N LYS A 235 2.71 -28.67 -32.53
CA LYS A 235 3.63 -29.26 -33.51
C LYS A 235 2.99 -30.48 -34.19
N LEU A 236 2.34 -31.37 -33.43
CA LEU A 236 1.63 -32.54 -33.95
C LEU A 236 0.43 -32.11 -34.83
N ILE A 237 -0.25 -31.02 -34.50
CA ILE A 237 -1.28 -30.41 -35.36
C ILE A 237 -0.69 -29.98 -36.71
N LYS A 238 0.42 -29.24 -36.72
CA LYS A 238 1.07 -28.79 -37.96
C LYS A 238 1.53 -29.97 -38.82
N GLU A 239 2.03 -31.04 -38.18
CA GLU A 239 2.44 -32.28 -38.84
C GLU A 239 1.23 -33.06 -39.40
N PHE A 240 0.14 -33.18 -38.63
CA PHE A 240 -1.14 -33.74 -39.08
C PHE A 240 -1.70 -33.00 -40.30
N LEU A 241 -1.80 -31.66 -40.25
CA LEU A 241 -2.30 -30.84 -41.35
C LEU A 241 -1.40 -30.95 -42.59
N SER A 242 -0.07 -31.00 -42.41
CA SER A 242 0.88 -31.21 -43.51
C SER A 242 0.65 -32.57 -44.19
N ASN A 243 0.46 -33.64 -43.40
CA ASN A 243 0.22 -34.99 -43.90
C ASN A 243 -1.18 -35.14 -44.52
N LEU A 244 -2.19 -34.43 -44.00
CA LEU A 244 -3.55 -34.36 -44.53
C LEU A 244 -3.61 -33.67 -45.90
N ILE A 245 -2.86 -32.59 -46.08
CA ILE A 245 -2.82 -31.76 -47.30
C ILE A 245 -1.89 -32.33 -48.38
N SER A 246 -0.80 -33.01 -48.01
CA SER A 246 0.22 -33.53 -48.94
C SER A 246 -0.31 -34.37 -50.14
N PRO A 247 -1.39 -35.16 -49.99
CA PRO A 247 -2.03 -35.90 -51.10
C PRO A 247 -2.84 -35.08 -52.11
N PHE A 248 -3.10 -33.79 -51.88
CA PHE A 248 -4.00 -33.00 -52.73
C PHE A 248 -3.24 -32.17 -53.78
N SER A 249 -3.80 -32.13 -54.99
CA SER A 249 -3.31 -31.30 -56.11
C SER A 249 -3.71 -29.83 -55.94
N ILE A 250 -2.96 -29.09 -55.11
CA ILE A 250 -3.14 -27.63 -54.92
C ILE A 250 -2.65 -26.87 -56.16
N ALA A 251 -3.55 -26.12 -56.77
CA ALA A 251 -3.31 -25.25 -57.91
C ALA A 251 -4.43 -24.19 -58.02
N GLN A 252 -4.15 -23.08 -58.70
CA GLN A 252 -5.07 -21.92 -58.79
C GLN A 252 -6.42 -22.27 -59.45
N ASP A 253 -6.43 -23.26 -60.33
CA ASP A 253 -7.56 -23.85 -61.06
C ASP A 253 -8.15 -25.11 -60.39
N LYS A 254 -7.45 -25.73 -59.43
CA LYS A 254 -7.90 -26.92 -58.69
C LYS A 254 -8.26 -26.58 -57.25
N ILE A 255 -7.49 -27.09 -56.28
CA ILE A 255 -7.74 -26.91 -54.85
C ILE A 255 -6.96 -25.70 -54.33
N ARG A 256 -7.64 -24.77 -53.65
CA ARG A 256 -7.04 -23.66 -52.89
C ARG A 256 -7.15 -23.93 -51.39
N VAL A 257 -6.16 -23.50 -50.60
CA VAL A 257 -6.11 -23.79 -49.14
C VAL A 257 -5.76 -22.54 -48.34
N GLY A 258 -6.75 -21.94 -47.68
CA GLY A 258 -6.58 -20.89 -46.69
C GLY A 258 -6.46 -21.46 -45.27
N LEU A 259 -5.90 -20.70 -44.34
CA LEU A 259 -5.83 -21.09 -42.92
C LEU A 259 -6.09 -19.91 -41.99
N SER A 260 -7.01 -20.13 -41.05
CA SER A 260 -7.27 -19.25 -39.91
C SER A 260 -7.01 -19.97 -38.60
N GLN A 261 -6.18 -19.37 -37.74
CA GLN A 261 -5.93 -19.85 -36.39
C GLN A 261 -6.76 -19.04 -35.40
N TYR A 262 -7.50 -19.69 -34.51
CA TYR A 262 -8.35 -19.01 -33.53
C TYR A 262 -7.96 -19.34 -32.09
N SER A 263 -8.27 -18.43 -31.17
CA SER A 263 -8.24 -18.68 -29.73
C SER A 263 -9.24 -17.77 -29.00
N SER A 264 -8.76 -16.71 -28.35
CA SER A 264 -9.59 -15.62 -27.83
C SER A 264 -10.17 -14.73 -28.94
N ASP A 265 -9.56 -14.79 -30.12
CA ASP A 265 -9.92 -14.08 -31.34
C ASP A 265 -9.46 -14.91 -32.56
N PRO A 266 -10.20 -14.91 -33.69
CA PRO A 266 -9.75 -15.54 -34.92
C PRO A 266 -8.73 -14.67 -35.65
N ARG A 267 -7.73 -15.30 -36.29
CA ARG A 267 -6.75 -14.63 -37.13
C ARG A 267 -6.48 -15.47 -38.38
N THR A 268 -6.70 -14.88 -39.55
CA THR A 268 -6.19 -15.41 -40.81
C THR A 268 -4.67 -15.42 -40.81
N GLU A 269 -4.07 -16.57 -41.08
CA GLU A 269 -2.62 -16.72 -41.26
C GLU A 269 -2.26 -16.60 -42.76
N TRP A 270 -3.15 -17.07 -43.64
CA TRP A 270 -3.16 -16.79 -45.08
C TRP A 270 -4.53 -17.08 -45.72
N ASP A 271 -4.86 -16.35 -46.78
CA ASP A 271 -6.11 -16.48 -47.53
C ASP A 271 -6.02 -17.49 -48.70
N LEU A 272 -7.16 -17.81 -49.34
CA LEU A 272 -7.25 -18.81 -50.43
C LEU A 272 -6.45 -18.40 -51.67
N SER A 273 -6.21 -17.10 -51.88
CA SER A 273 -5.38 -16.56 -52.97
C SER A 273 -3.88 -16.57 -52.69
N ALA A 274 -3.44 -16.83 -51.45
CA ALA A 274 -2.06 -16.55 -51.02
C ALA A 274 -1.01 -17.53 -51.55
N TYR A 275 -1.40 -18.79 -51.83
CA TYR A 275 -0.48 -19.85 -52.27
C TYR A 275 -1.08 -20.64 -53.43
N SER A 276 -0.31 -20.79 -54.50
CA SER A 276 -0.73 -21.44 -55.74
C SER A 276 -0.14 -22.83 -55.95
N THR A 277 0.74 -23.30 -55.05
CA THR A 277 1.31 -24.66 -55.10
C THR A 277 1.28 -25.36 -53.74
N ARG A 278 1.22 -26.69 -53.79
CA ARG A 278 1.23 -27.56 -52.59
C ARG A 278 2.42 -27.29 -51.68
N ASP A 279 3.60 -27.11 -52.25
CA ASP A 279 4.84 -27.01 -51.47
C ASP A 279 4.94 -25.67 -50.72
N GLN A 280 4.34 -24.60 -51.26
CA GLN A 280 4.17 -23.33 -50.54
C GLN A 280 3.28 -23.51 -49.30
N VAL A 281 2.11 -24.16 -49.45
CA VAL A 281 1.20 -24.44 -48.32
C VAL A 281 1.87 -25.33 -47.26
N LEU A 282 2.65 -26.33 -47.68
CA LEU A 282 3.41 -27.19 -46.76
C LEU A 282 4.55 -26.43 -46.04
N GLU A 283 5.13 -25.39 -46.63
CA GLU A 283 6.13 -24.53 -45.96
C GLU A 283 5.46 -23.48 -45.03
N ALA A 284 4.29 -22.95 -45.41
CA ALA A 284 3.48 -22.10 -44.53
C ALA A 284 3.00 -22.86 -43.28
N LEU A 285 2.51 -24.09 -43.46
CA LEU A 285 2.18 -25.01 -42.36
C LEU A 285 3.39 -25.35 -41.48
N ARG A 286 4.61 -25.46 -42.05
CA ARG A 286 5.85 -25.63 -41.27
C ARG A 286 6.19 -24.39 -40.44
N ASN A 287 5.95 -23.18 -40.94
CA ASN A 287 6.29 -21.93 -40.26
C ASN A 287 5.20 -21.37 -39.32
N LEU A 288 3.96 -21.89 -39.39
CA LEU A 288 2.82 -21.47 -38.57
C LEU A 288 3.16 -21.36 -37.07
N ARG A 289 2.86 -20.21 -36.46
CA ARG A 289 3.19 -19.89 -35.07
C ARG A 289 1.99 -20.10 -34.15
N TYR A 290 2.18 -20.88 -33.08
CA TYR A 290 1.18 -21.09 -32.02
C TYR A 290 0.81 -19.77 -31.32
N LYS A 291 -0.50 -19.46 -31.29
CA LYS A 291 -1.07 -18.23 -30.73
C LYS A 291 -1.21 -18.26 -29.20
N GLY A 292 -1.99 -19.19 -28.66
CA GLY A 292 -2.48 -19.22 -27.28
C GLY A 292 -3.74 -18.36 -27.07
N GLY A 293 -4.58 -18.72 -26.11
CA GLY A 293 -5.79 -17.99 -25.72
C GLY A 293 -6.90 -18.91 -25.21
N ASN A 294 -8.13 -18.38 -25.18
CA ASN A 294 -9.37 -19.14 -24.95
C ASN A 294 -9.76 -19.93 -26.22
N THR A 295 -10.98 -20.46 -26.27
CA THR A 295 -11.53 -21.21 -27.41
C THR A 295 -12.92 -20.65 -27.77
N PHE A 296 -13.00 -19.76 -28.75
CA PHE A 296 -14.25 -19.21 -29.29
C PHE A 296 -14.48 -19.69 -30.73
N THR A 297 -15.03 -20.90 -30.86
CA THR A 297 -15.27 -21.59 -32.12
C THR A 297 -16.41 -20.96 -32.93
N GLY A 298 -17.41 -20.36 -32.29
CA GLY A 298 -18.49 -19.65 -32.99
C GLY A 298 -17.97 -18.41 -33.71
N LEU A 299 -17.23 -17.54 -33.01
CA LEU A 299 -16.55 -16.40 -33.59
C LEU A 299 -15.58 -16.81 -34.70
N ALA A 300 -14.89 -17.95 -34.55
CA ALA A 300 -14.00 -18.50 -35.56
C ALA A 300 -14.72 -18.95 -36.84
N LEU A 301 -15.87 -19.63 -36.71
CA LEU A 301 -16.73 -20.01 -37.84
C LEU A 301 -17.35 -18.79 -38.53
N THR A 302 -17.78 -17.78 -37.76
CA THR A 302 -18.25 -16.50 -38.32
C THR A 302 -17.15 -15.79 -39.11
N HIS A 303 -15.91 -15.76 -38.63
CA HIS A 303 -14.76 -15.17 -39.34
C HIS A 303 -14.46 -15.88 -40.68
N VAL A 304 -14.68 -17.19 -40.78
CA VAL A 304 -14.56 -17.91 -42.06
C VAL A 304 -15.56 -17.38 -43.10
N LEU A 305 -16.81 -17.15 -42.69
CA LEU A 305 -17.84 -16.56 -43.57
C LEU A 305 -17.54 -15.08 -43.88
N GLU A 306 -17.21 -14.29 -42.86
CA GLU A 306 -17.04 -12.85 -42.98
C GLU A 306 -15.72 -12.42 -43.62
N GLN A 307 -14.69 -13.27 -43.65
CA GLN A 307 -13.38 -12.92 -44.22
C GLN A 307 -12.90 -13.97 -45.23
N ASN A 308 -12.64 -15.21 -44.81
CA ASN A 308 -11.91 -16.17 -45.67
C ASN A 308 -12.69 -16.67 -46.89
N LEU A 309 -14.02 -16.62 -46.87
CA LEU A 309 -14.87 -17.02 -48.00
C LEU A 309 -15.36 -15.84 -48.86
N LYS A 310 -14.79 -14.64 -48.69
CA LYS A 310 -15.02 -13.50 -49.59
C LYS A 310 -14.27 -13.67 -50.93
N PRO A 311 -14.79 -13.10 -52.04
CA PRO A 311 -14.06 -13.03 -53.31
C PRO A 311 -12.67 -12.41 -53.18
N ASP A 312 -12.54 -11.35 -52.37
CA ASP A 312 -11.26 -10.64 -52.14
C ASP A 312 -10.20 -11.52 -51.45
N ALA A 313 -10.64 -12.49 -50.64
CA ALA A 313 -9.79 -13.50 -50.02
C ALA A 313 -9.43 -14.67 -50.98
N GLY A 314 -9.84 -14.58 -52.25
CA GLY A 314 -9.59 -15.59 -53.27
C GLY A 314 -10.60 -16.74 -53.31
N ALA A 315 -11.74 -16.61 -52.63
CA ALA A 315 -12.83 -17.58 -52.75
C ALA A 315 -13.52 -17.44 -54.13
N ARG A 316 -13.71 -18.57 -54.80
CA ARG A 316 -14.38 -18.68 -56.11
C ARG A 316 -15.89 -18.77 -55.95
N LEU A 317 -16.70 -18.40 -56.95
CA LEU A 317 -18.15 -18.62 -56.87
C LEU A 317 -18.51 -20.05 -57.27
N GLU A 318 -17.75 -20.58 -58.22
CA GLU A 318 -17.87 -21.85 -58.92
C GLU A 318 -17.10 -23.02 -58.26
N ALA A 319 -16.58 -22.83 -57.05
CA ALA A 319 -15.81 -23.84 -56.32
C ALA A 319 -16.49 -24.28 -55.03
N GLU A 320 -16.55 -25.59 -54.83
CA GLU A 320 -17.01 -26.25 -53.61
C GLU A 320 -16.31 -25.72 -52.37
N LYS A 321 -17.06 -25.55 -51.27
CA LYS A 321 -16.57 -24.88 -50.06
C LYS A 321 -16.53 -25.83 -48.88
N LEU A 322 -15.33 -26.00 -48.33
CA LEU A 322 -15.08 -27.00 -47.30
C LEU A 322 -14.27 -26.40 -46.15
N VAL A 323 -14.78 -26.53 -44.93
CA VAL A 323 -14.13 -26.06 -43.69
C VAL A 323 -13.67 -27.28 -42.90
N ILE A 324 -12.39 -27.33 -42.55
CA ILE A 324 -11.85 -28.36 -41.66
C ILE A 324 -11.55 -27.70 -40.32
N LEU A 325 -12.46 -27.90 -39.37
CA LEU A 325 -12.35 -27.45 -37.99
C LEU A 325 -11.54 -28.47 -37.17
N LEU A 326 -10.56 -27.99 -36.42
CA LEU A 326 -9.80 -28.76 -35.44
C LEU A 326 -9.87 -28.07 -34.07
N THR A 327 -10.16 -28.81 -32.99
CA THR A 327 -10.20 -28.30 -31.59
C THR A 327 -9.88 -29.39 -30.56
N ASP A 328 -9.49 -29.00 -29.34
CA ASP A 328 -9.23 -29.92 -28.21
C ASP A 328 -10.14 -29.78 -26.98
N GLY A 329 -11.19 -28.95 -27.09
CA GLY A 329 -12.10 -28.64 -25.99
C GLY A 329 -13.50 -28.23 -26.48
N LYS A 330 -14.30 -27.75 -25.53
CA LYS A 330 -15.62 -27.16 -25.78
C LYS A 330 -15.48 -25.66 -26.03
N SER A 331 -16.30 -25.11 -26.92
CA SER A 331 -16.38 -23.68 -27.19
C SER A 331 -16.91 -22.89 -25.99
N GLN A 332 -16.47 -21.63 -25.90
CA GLN A 332 -16.92 -20.65 -24.89
C GLN A 332 -18.00 -19.68 -25.44
N ASP A 333 -18.47 -19.93 -26.67
CA ASP A 333 -19.54 -19.22 -27.39
C ASP A 333 -20.42 -20.21 -28.20
N ASP A 334 -21.56 -19.77 -28.74
CA ASP A 334 -22.47 -20.64 -29.52
C ASP A 334 -21.91 -20.93 -30.93
N ALA A 335 -21.09 -21.97 -31.02
CA ALA A 335 -20.58 -22.50 -32.28
C ALA A 335 -21.70 -22.99 -33.23
N ASN A 336 -22.85 -23.39 -32.71
CA ASN A 336 -23.92 -24.00 -33.49
C ASN A 336 -24.66 -22.96 -34.35
N LEU A 337 -24.80 -21.72 -33.89
CA LEU A 337 -25.40 -20.65 -34.69
C LEU A 337 -24.56 -20.37 -35.94
N ALA A 338 -23.26 -20.16 -35.78
CA ALA A 338 -22.34 -19.94 -36.91
C ALA A 338 -22.25 -21.15 -37.84
N ALA A 339 -22.18 -22.37 -37.29
CA ALA A 339 -22.16 -23.61 -38.07
C ALA A 339 -23.44 -23.82 -38.90
N ARG A 340 -24.62 -23.50 -38.35
CA ARG A 340 -25.89 -23.56 -39.10
C ARG A 340 -25.90 -22.56 -40.26
N THR A 341 -25.40 -21.34 -40.07
CA THR A 341 -25.31 -20.35 -41.15
C THR A 341 -24.42 -20.83 -42.30
N LEU A 342 -23.23 -21.35 -41.99
CA LEU A 342 -22.33 -21.94 -42.99
C LEU A 342 -22.99 -23.12 -43.74
N LYS A 343 -23.59 -24.07 -43.01
CA LYS A 343 -24.26 -25.24 -43.60
C LYS A 343 -25.44 -24.86 -44.50
N ASN A 344 -26.22 -23.85 -44.12
CA ASN A 344 -27.33 -23.32 -44.94
C ASN A 344 -26.87 -22.62 -46.23
N LEU A 345 -25.60 -22.22 -46.31
CA LEU A 345 -24.95 -21.68 -47.51
C LEU A 345 -24.26 -22.76 -48.36
N GLY A 346 -24.51 -24.05 -48.08
CA GLY A 346 -23.92 -25.19 -48.79
C GLY A 346 -22.48 -25.54 -48.39
N ILE A 347 -21.89 -24.78 -47.47
CA ILE A 347 -20.50 -24.94 -47.03
C ILE A 347 -20.42 -26.17 -46.12
N GLU A 348 -19.51 -27.09 -46.43
CA GLU A 348 -19.40 -28.38 -45.74
C GLU A 348 -18.35 -28.34 -44.62
N ILE A 349 -18.75 -28.72 -43.40
CA ILE A 349 -17.90 -28.64 -42.20
C ILE A 349 -17.50 -30.05 -41.76
N PHE A 350 -16.20 -30.30 -41.76
CA PHE A 350 -15.57 -31.46 -41.11
C PHE A 350 -15.05 -31.02 -39.74
N ALA A 351 -15.45 -31.71 -38.67
CA ALA A 351 -15.10 -31.35 -37.29
C ALA A 351 -14.22 -32.44 -36.66
N ILE A 352 -13.01 -32.05 -36.27
CA ILE A 352 -11.98 -32.94 -35.72
C ILE A 352 -11.72 -32.55 -34.26
N GLY A 353 -12.21 -33.38 -33.35
CA GLY A 353 -11.95 -33.33 -31.93
C GLY A 353 -10.68 -34.05 -31.54
N VAL A 354 -9.97 -33.49 -30.56
CA VAL A 354 -8.82 -34.11 -29.91
C VAL A 354 -8.99 -34.08 -28.40
N LYS A 355 -8.66 -35.18 -27.73
CA LYS A 355 -8.48 -35.31 -26.29
C LYS A 355 -9.68 -34.96 -25.40
N ASN A 356 -10.04 -33.69 -25.24
CA ASN A 356 -11.19 -33.25 -24.43
C ASN A 356 -12.28 -32.53 -25.24
N ALA A 357 -12.24 -32.61 -26.58
CA ALA A 357 -13.24 -31.99 -27.44
C ALA A 357 -14.65 -32.58 -27.17
N ASP A 358 -15.65 -31.71 -27.13
CA ASP A 358 -17.04 -32.09 -26.84
C ASP A 358 -17.68 -32.74 -28.08
N GLU A 359 -17.87 -34.05 -28.05
CA GLU A 359 -18.39 -34.80 -29.19
C GLU A 359 -19.85 -34.46 -29.55
N ALA A 360 -20.65 -33.95 -28.60
CA ALA A 360 -22.00 -33.48 -28.90
C ALA A 360 -21.96 -32.13 -29.63
N GLU A 361 -21.04 -31.24 -29.26
CA GLU A 361 -20.80 -29.97 -29.95
C GLU A 361 -20.21 -30.20 -31.37
N LEU A 362 -19.23 -31.09 -31.51
CA LEU A 362 -18.67 -31.46 -32.83
C LEU A 362 -19.76 -31.98 -33.78
N LYS A 363 -20.70 -32.80 -33.28
CA LYS A 363 -21.85 -33.31 -34.05
C LYS A 363 -22.85 -32.21 -34.43
N GLN A 364 -23.05 -31.20 -33.59
CA GLN A 364 -23.93 -30.08 -33.90
C GLN A 364 -23.28 -29.09 -34.89
N VAL A 365 -21.96 -28.98 -34.87
CA VAL A 365 -21.17 -28.12 -35.78
C VAL A 365 -20.97 -28.77 -37.17
N ALA A 366 -20.58 -30.04 -37.25
CA ALA A 366 -20.28 -30.73 -38.51
C ALA A 366 -21.48 -30.85 -39.48
N SER A 367 -21.20 -31.12 -40.75
CA SER A 367 -22.22 -31.39 -41.78
C SER A 367 -22.64 -32.86 -41.83
N GLU A 368 -23.86 -33.15 -42.25
CA GLU A 368 -24.36 -34.53 -42.44
C GLU A 368 -23.74 -35.21 -43.67
N PRO A 369 -23.64 -36.56 -43.71
CA PRO A 369 -23.75 -37.51 -42.59
C PRO A 369 -22.58 -37.44 -41.61
N LEU A 370 -22.88 -37.40 -40.30
CA LEU A 370 -21.91 -37.24 -39.22
C LEU A 370 -20.83 -38.33 -39.16
N GLU A 371 -21.11 -39.56 -39.61
CA GLU A 371 -20.16 -40.68 -39.61
C GLU A 371 -18.96 -40.48 -40.56
N LEU A 372 -19.04 -39.48 -41.45
CA LEU A 372 -18.01 -39.11 -42.41
C LEU A 372 -17.37 -37.74 -42.13
N THR A 373 -17.94 -36.93 -41.24
CA THR A 373 -17.52 -35.53 -41.02
C THR A 373 -17.06 -35.26 -39.58
N VAL A 374 -17.51 -36.06 -38.61
CA VAL A 374 -17.08 -35.98 -37.20
C VAL A 374 -16.00 -37.01 -36.93
N TYR A 375 -14.86 -36.55 -36.42
CA TYR A 375 -13.76 -37.38 -35.95
C TYR A 375 -13.36 -36.96 -34.56
N ASN A 376 -13.14 -37.91 -33.65
CA ASN A 376 -12.68 -37.65 -32.28
C ASN A 376 -11.54 -38.61 -31.95
N VAL A 377 -10.42 -38.12 -31.42
CA VAL A 377 -9.26 -38.95 -31.02
C VAL A 377 -8.79 -38.63 -29.61
N LEU A 378 -8.48 -39.67 -28.83
CA LEU A 378 -8.22 -39.56 -27.38
C LEU A 378 -6.96 -38.77 -27.00
N ASP A 379 -6.00 -38.56 -27.91
CA ASP A 379 -4.83 -37.71 -27.68
C ASP A 379 -4.19 -37.25 -29.01
N PHE A 380 -3.40 -36.18 -28.97
CA PHE A 380 -2.79 -35.54 -30.16
C PHE A 380 -1.90 -36.45 -31.02
N PRO A 381 -1.10 -37.40 -30.48
CA PRO A 381 -0.32 -38.32 -31.32
C PRO A 381 -1.20 -39.18 -32.24
N LEU A 382 -2.44 -39.46 -31.82
CA LEU A 382 -3.37 -40.31 -32.58
C LEU A 382 -3.97 -39.63 -33.81
N LEU A 383 -3.84 -38.30 -33.95
CA LEU A 383 -4.17 -37.57 -35.19
C LEU A 383 -3.50 -38.19 -36.42
N SER A 384 -2.27 -38.69 -36.26
CA SER A 384 -1.52 -39.38 -37.32
C SER A 384 -2.28 -40.59 -37.91
N SER A 385 -3.10 -41.28 -37.11
CA SER A 385 -3.87 -42.44 -37.56
C SER A 385 -5.10 -42.07 -38.39
N LEU A 386 -5.63 -40.84 -38.23
CA LEU A 386 -6.77 -40.36 -39.01
C LEU A 386 -6.41 -40.05 -40.46
N VAL A 387 -5.18 -39.61 -40.74
CA VAL A 387 -4.76 -39.03 -42.03
C VAL A 387 -5.23 -39.87 -43.23
N GLY A 388 -4.87 -41.16 -43.26
CA GLY A 388 -5.21 -42.03 -44.40
C GLY A 388 -6.72 -42.14 -44.66
N ARG A 389 -7.53 -42.31 -43.61
CA ARG A 389 -8.99 -42.38 -43.72
C ARG A 389 -9.59 -41.03 -44.10
N LEU A 390 -9.13 -39.95 -43.47
CA LEU A 390 -9.68 -38.61 -43.67
C LEU A 390 -9.37 -38.06 -45.06
N THR A 391 -8.14 -38.18 -45.56
CA THR A 391 -7.79 -37.81 -46.94
C THR A 391 -8.61 -38.61 -47.94
N GLN A 392 -8.82 -39.92 -47.71
CA GLN A 392 -9.64 -40.74 -48.61
C GLN A 392 -11.11 -40.30 -48.61
N VAL A 393 -11.71 -40.02 -47.45
CA VAL A 393 -13.10 -39.52 -47.36
C VAL A 393 -13.23 -38.15 -48.03
N LEU A 394 -12.37 -37.19 -47.70
CA LEU A 394 -12.35 -35.86 -48.33
C LEU A 394 -12.21 -35.96 -49.85
N CYS A 395 -11.29 -36.78 -50.34
CA CYS A 395 -11.08 -36.99 -51.78
C CYS A 395 -12.33 -37.56 -52.48
N THR A 396 -13.03 -38.51 -51.84
CA THR A 396 -14.27 -39.08 -52.37
C THR A 396 -15.39 -38.04 -52.39
N ARG A 397 -15.62 -37.30 -51.30
CA ARG A 397 -16.71 -36.30 -51.24
C ARG A 397 -16.52 -35.15 -52.24
N ILE A 398 -15.28 -34.68 -52.44
CA ILE A 398 -14.94 -33.67 -53.47
C ILE A 398 -15.30 -34.18 -54.88
N LYS A 399 -15.10 -35.46 -55.18
CA LYS A 399 -15.47 -36.08 -56.46
C LYS A 399 -16.96 -36.33 -56.60
N GLU A 400 -17.63 -36.77 -55.52
CA GLU A 400 -19.07 -37.03 -55.50
C GLU A 400 -19.89 -35.77 -55.77
N LYS A 401 -19.52 -34.62 -55.18
CA LYS A 401 -20.20 -33.35 -55.44
C LYS A 401 -19.99 -32.88 -56.89
N SER A 402 -18.76 -32.89 -57.39
CA SER A 402 -18.45 -32.53 -58.79
C SER A 402 -19.19 -33.38 -59.83
N ASN A 403 -19.52 -34.64 -59.52
CA ASN A 403 -20.33 -35.49 -60.40
C ASN A 403 -21.83 -35.17 -60.39
N LYS A 404 -22.37 -34.52 -59.33
CA LYS A 404 -23.80 -34.16 -59.25
C LYS A 404 -24.16 -33.01 -60.18
N GLU A 405 -23.26 -32.07 -60.43
CA GLU A 405 -23.48 -30.99 -61.39
C GLU A 405 -23.53 -31.51 -62.84
N ASN A 406 -22.76 -32.57 -63.14
CA ASN A 406 -22.66 -33.18 -64.48
C ASN A 406 -23.78 -34.18 -64.82
N THR A 407 -24.81 -34.34 -63.97
CA THR A 407 -25.92 -35.30 -64.19
C THR A 407 -27.33 -34.68 -64.13
N GLY A 408 -27.46 -33.38 -64.45
CA GLY A 408 -28.74 -32.68 -64.56
C GLY A 408 -29.25 -32.48 -65.99
N SER A 409 -29.80 -33.52 -66.63
CA SER A 409 -30.36 -33.41 -67.99
C SER A 409 -31.90 -33.46 -68.02
N THR A 410 -32.50 -32.40 -68.56
CA THR A 410 -33.92 -32.24 -68.96
C THR A 410 -35.03 -32.68 -67.99
N VAL A 411 -35.87 -31.72 -67.55
CA VAL A 411 -37.32 -31.70 -67.87
C VAL A 411 -37.85 -30.27 -67.66
N LYS A 412 -38.37 -29.70 -68.75
CA LYS A 412 -39.39 -28.62 -68.91
C LYS A 412 -39.41 -27.40 -67.98
N ASP A 413 -39.44 -26.25 -68.65
CA ASP A 413 -39.86 -24.95 -68.15
C ASP A 413 -41.29 -24.96 -67.57
N ILE A 414 -41.47 -24.31 -66.41
CA ILE A 414 -42.73 -23.72 -65.97
C ILE A 414 -42.39 -22.32 -65.42
N PRO A 415 -42.95 -21.22 -65.98
CA PRO A 415 -42.55 -19.87 -65.60
C PRO A 415 -43.20 -19.43 -64.28
N VAL A 416 -42.38 -19.22 -63.24
CA VAL A 416 -42.80 -18.50 -62.02
C VAL A 416 -42.50 -17.01 -62.20
N ASN A 417 -43.55 -16.20 -62.36
CA ASN A 417 -43.45 -14.76 -62.60
C ASN A 417 -43.58 -13.97 -61.28
N THR A 418 -42.50 -13.92 -60.50
CA THR A 418 -42.42 -13.14 -59.25
C THR A 418 -41.83 -11.74 -59.48
N GLY A 419 -42.64 -10.86 -60.08
CA GLY A 419 -42.34 -9.42 -60.17
C GLY A 419 -42.54 -8.67 -58.83
N PRO A 420 -41.96 -7.46 -58.68
CA PRO A 420 -41.84 -6.74 -57.40
C PRO A 420 -43.14 -6.08 -56.87
N GLN A 421 -44.31 -6.70 -57.05
CA GLN A 421 -45.61 -6.06 -56.77
C GLN A 421 -46.21 -6.35 -55.38
N LEU A 422 -45.63 -7.29 -54.60
CA LEU A 422 -46.23 -7.83 -53.37
C LEU A 422 -45.42 -7.57 -52.09
N SER A 423 -44.32 -6.83 -52.17
CA SER A 423 -43.34 -6.70 -51.07
C SER A 423 -43.20 -5.23 -50.65
N PRO A 424 -43.22 -4.89 -49.33
CA PRO A 424 -43.04 -3.52 -48.87
C PRO A 424 -41.64 -3.00 -49.25
N THR A 425 -41.48 -1.68 -49.29
CA THR A 425 -40.22 -1.02 -49.66
C THR A 425 -39.82 0.07 -48.66
N ASP A 426 -38.61 0.63 -48.79
CA ASP A 426 -38.17 1.84 -48.07
C ASP A 426 -38.32 1.75 -46.52
N LEU A 427 -37.72 0.71 -45.91
CA LEU A 427 -37.68 0.56 -44.45
C LEU A 427 -36.76 1.61 -43.83
N LYS A 428 -37.37 2.58 -43.17
CA LYS A 428 -36.69 3.63 -42.41
C LYS A 428 -36.72 3.30 -40.93
N ILE A 429 -35.53 3.31 -40.33
CA ILE A 429 -35.35 3.14 -38.90
C ILE A 429 -34.94 4.49 -38.32
N SER A 430 -35.70 4.96 -37.34
CA SER A 430 -35.64 6.32 -36.81
C SER A 430 -35.87 6.33 -35.29
N ALA A 431 -35.66 7.49 -34.65
CA ALA A 431 -35.84 7.67 -33.20
C ALA A 431 -35.19 6.56 -32.34
N VAL A 432 -34.01 6.10 -32.75
CA VAL A 432 -33.28 5.02 -32.07
C VAL A 432 -32.75 5.54 -30.74
N THR A 433 -32.98 4.75 -29.69
CA THR A 433 -32.58 5.02 -28.30
C THR A 433 -31.87 3.78 -27.74
N SER A 434 -31.53 3.79 -26.46
CA SER A 434 -30.93 2.63 -25.79
C SER A 434 -31.89 1.46 -25.55
N LYS A 435 -33.21 1.69 -25.49
CA LYS A 435 -34.20 0.62 -25.23
C LYS A 435 -35.41 0.61 -26.20
N SER A 436 -35.42 1.47 -27.22
CA SER A 436 -36.50 1.54 -28.23
C SER A 436 -36.03 2.08 -29.60
N MET A 437 -36.74 1.75 -30.66
CA MET A 437 -36.57 2.30 -32.02
C MET A 437 -37.93 2.48 -32.71
N HIS A 438 -38.02 3.33 -33.73
CA HIS A 438 -39.20 3.49 -34.56
C HIS A 438 -38.94 3.04 -36.00
N LEU A 439 -39.78 2.14 -36.48
CA LEU A 439 -39.79 1.58 -37.83
C LEU A 439 -40.91 2.24 -38.63
N THR A 440 -40.62 2.65 -39.87
CA THR A 440 -41.59 3.06 -40.88
C THR A 440 -41.24 2.42 -42.23
N TRP A 441 -42.23 2.07 -43.05
CA TRP A 441 -42.01 1.48 -44.37
C TRP A 441 -43.06 1.95 -45.38
N SER A 442 -42.73 1.88 -46.67
CA SER A 442 -43.70 2.11 -47.74
C SER A 442 -44.51 0.83 -48.00
N PRO A 443 -45.86 0.89 -47.96
CA PRO A 443 -46.71 -0.27 -48.21
C PRO A 443 -46.65 -0.71 -49.68
N PRO A 444 -46.83 -2.01 -49.99
CA PRO A 444 -46.86 -2.53 -51.35
C PRO A 444 -48.11 -2.10 -52.12
N LEU A 445 -48.03 -2.16 -53.46
CA LEU A 445 -49.08 -1.68 -54.38
C LEU A 445 -50.44 -2.37 -54.20
N ARG A 446 -50.46 -3.59 -53.64
CA ARG A 446 -51.66 -4.24 -53.11
C ARG A 446 -51.53 -4.32 -51.59
N PRO A 447 -52.43 -3.72 -50.79
CA PRO A 447 -52.32 -3.78 -49.34
C PRO A 447 -52.46 -5.24 -48.84
N PRO A 448 -51.61 -5.69 -47.90
CA PRO A 448 -51.77 -6.99 -47.26
C PRO A 448 -52.93 -6.96 -46.26
N LYS A 449 -53.32 -8.12 -45.72
CA LYS A 449 -54.24 -8.18 -44.57
C LYS A 449 -53.53 -7.88 -43.25
N LYS A 450 -52.26 -8.29 -43.12
CA LYS A 450 -51.43 -8.09 -41.93
C LYS A 450 -49.97 -7.88 -42.28
N TYR A 451 -49.21 -7.27 -41.39
CA TYR A 451 -47.75 -7.36 -41.38
C TYR A 451 -47.29 -8.22 -40.21
N ARG A 452 -46.23 -9.02 -40.43
CA ARG A 452 -45.49 -9.72 -39.39
C ARG A 452 -44.09 -9.13 -39.31
N ILE A 453 -43.77 -8.51 -38.17
CA ILE A 453 -42.46 -7.91 -37.91
C ILE A 453 -41.69 -8.85 -36.99
N GLU A 454 -40.60 -9.39 -37.49
CA GLU A 454 -39.66 -10.25 -36.76
C GLU A 454 -38.41 -9.46 -36.43
N TYR A 455 -37.92 -9.52 -35.20
CA TYR A 455 -36.66 -8.88 -34.82
C TYR A 455 -35.88 -9.67 -33.76
N TYR A 456 -34.56 -9.68 -33.89
CA TYR A 456 -33.63 -10.37 -32.98
C TYR A 456 -32.24 -9.73 -32.96
N PRO A 457 -31.45 -9.88 -31.88
CA PRO A 457 -30.07 -9.42 -31.84
C PRO A 457 -29.20 -10.18 -32.86
N SER A 458 -28.38 -9.48 -33.64
CA SER A 458 -27.55 -10.11 -34.69
C SER A 458 -26.59 -11.18 -34.14
N LYS A 459 -26.10 -10.98 -32.91
CA LYS A 459 -25.22 -11.89 -32.17
C LYS A 459 -25.95 -13.07 -31.48
N GLY A 460 -27.21 -13.31 -31.85
CA GLY A 460 -28.05 -14.36 -31.30
C GLY A 460 -28.99 -13.88 -30.19
N GLY A 461 -30.20 -14.47 -30.15
CA GLY A 461 -31.23 -14.18 -29.16
C GLY A 461 -32.58 -14.74 -29.60
N ILE A 462 -33.60 -14.63 -28.74
CA ILE A 462 -34.96 -15.07 -29.06
C ILE A 462 -35.57 -14.11 -30.09
N THR A 463 -36.00 -14.62 -31.24
CA THR A 463 -36.79 -13.87 -32.21
C THR A 463 -38.11 -13.43 -31.60
N LYS A 464 -38.35 -12.12 -31.60
CA LYS A 464 -39.61 -11.52 -31.14
C LYS A 464 -40.45 -11.16 -32.38
N GLU A 465 -41.73 -11.51 -32.31
CA GLU A 465 -42.71 -11.26 -33.37
C GLU A 465 -43.72 -10.19 -32.92
N VAL A 466 -44.09 -9.29 -33.83
CA VAL A 466 -45.23 -8.38 -33.68
C VAL A 466 -46.09 -8.46 -34.93
N VAL A 467 -47.37 -8.77 -34.78
CA VAL A 467 -48.35 -8.80 -35.87
C VAL A 467 -49.19 -7.53 -35.85
N LEU A 468 -49.27 -6.84 -36.99
CA LEU A 468 -50.05 -5.61 -37.18
C LEU A 468 -51.11 -5.81 -38.28
N ASP A 469 -52.10 -4.93 -38.28
CA ASP A 469 -53.06 -4.82 -39.39
C ASP A 469 -52.38 -4.30 -40.67
N GLY A 470 -52.85 -4.72 -41.84
CA GLY A 470 -52.28 -4.34 -43.14
C GLY A 470 -52.40 -2.85 -43.49
N ALA A 471 -53.27 -2.10 -42.81
CA ALA A 471 -53.34 -0.64 -42.92
C ALA A 471 -52.20 0.09 -42.19
N VAL A 472 -51.41 -0.60 -41.35
CA VAL A 472 -50.37 0.02 -40.50
C VAL A 472 -48.99 -0.09 -41.15
N SER A 473 -48.36 1.06 -41.41
CA SER A 473 -47.02 1.17 -42.02
C SER A 473 -45.92 1.66 -41.06
N SER A 474 -46.18 1.65 -39.75
CA SER A 474 -45.22 2.07 -38.72
C SER A 474 -45.35 1.29 -37.42
N LEU A 475 -44.23 1.14 -36.70
CA LEU A 475 -44.17 0.45 -35.41
C LEU A 475 -43.11 1.09 -34.51
N ARG A 476 -43.36 1.17 -33.19
CA ARG A 476 -42.31 1.46 -32.21
C ARG A 476 -41.97 0.18 -31.46
N LEU A 477 -40.74 -0.31 -31.62
CA LEU A 477 -40.20 -1.40 -30.82
C LEU A 477 -39.64 -0.85 -29.51
N SER A 478 -39.88 -1.55 -28.39
CA SER A 478 -39.47 -1.17 -27.04
C SER A 478 -38.97 -2.39 -26.27
N ASN A 479 -38.38 -2.17 -25.09
CA ASN A 479 -37.72 -3.21 -24.28
C ASN A 479 -36.66 -3.98 -25.07
N LEU A 480 -35.84 -3.22 -25.81
CA LEU A 480 -34.63 -3.65 -26.47
C LEU A 480 -33.43 -3.54 -25.51
N THR A 481 -32.42 -4.37 -25.72
CA THR A 481 -31.12 -4.28 -25.06
C THR A 481 -30.34 -3.09 -25.63
N SER A 482 -29.58 -2.37 -24.78
CA SER A 482 -28.73 -1.25 -25.19
C SER A 482 -27.45 -1.70 -25.87
N HIS A 483 -26.84 -0.81 -26.67
CA HIS A 483 -25.60 -1.07 -27.42
C HIS A 483 -25.63 -2.41 -28.20
N THR A 484 -26.80 -2.75 -28.73
CA THR A 484 -27.08 -4.06 -29.33
C THR A 484 -27.58 -3.87 -30.76
N GLU A 485 -26.94 -4.56 -31.70
CA GLU A 485 -27.37 -4.62 -33.09
C GLU A 485 -28.54 -5.60 -33.24
N TYR A 486 -29.59 -5.17 -33.92
CA TYR A 486 -30.79 -5.92 -34.23
C TYR A 486 -30.97 -6.05 -35.74
N LEU A 487 -31.26 -7.27 -36.20
CA LEU A 487 -31.89 -7.48 -37.49
C LEU A 487 -33.41 -7.34 -37.32
N VAL A 488 -34.05 -6.64 -38.25
CA VAL A 488 -35.49 -6.45 -38.33
C VAL A 488 -35.97 -6.91 -39.71
N SER A 489 -37.06 -7.66 -39.78
CA SER A 489 -37.70 -8.11 -41.03
C SER A 489 -39.20 -7.84 -40.99
N VAL A 490 -39.76 -7.25 -42.05
CA VAL A 490 -41.18 -6.88 -42.18
C VAL A 490 -41.80 -7.68 -43.32
N PHE A 491 -42.60 -8.70 -43.00
CA PHE A 491 -43.26 -9.59 -43.95
C PHE A 491 -44.73 -9.20 -44.18
N PRO A 492 -45.20 -9.01 -45.42
CA PRO A 492 -46.61 -8.80 -45.74
C PRO A 492 -47.35 -10.15 -45.82
N ILE A 493 -48.53 -10.24 -45.19
CA ILE A 493 -49.37 -11.45 -45.20
C ILE A 493 -50.66 -11.19 -46.00
N TYR A 494 -50.86 -11.96 -47.05
CA TYR A 494 -52.06 -12.00 -47.89
C TYR A 494 -52.88 -13.29 -47.62
N ASP A 495 -54.05 -13.42 -48.23
CA ASP A 495 -54.98 -14.54 -47.97
C ASP A 495 -54.44 -15.93 -48.33
N THR A 496 -53.50 -16.03 -49.26
CA THR A 496 -52.97 -17.31 -49.77
C THR A 496 -51.45 -17.43 -49.72
N VAL A 497 -50.71 -16.33 -49.53
CA VAL A 497 -49.25 -16.27 -49.63
C VAL A 497 -48.69 -15.21 -48.67
N VAL A 498 -47.50 -15.46 -48.10
CA VAL A 498 -46.69 -14.44 -47.42
C VAL A 498 -45.68 -13.90 -48.43
N GLY A 499 -45.65 -12.58 -48.65
CA GLY A 499 -44.71 -11.94 -49.56
C GLY A 499 -43.32 -11.76 -48.96
N ASP A 500 -42.37 -11.26 -49.75
CA ASP A 500 -40.97 -11.16 -49.31
C ASP A 500 -40.80 -10.18 -48.15
N GLY A 501 -39.99 -10.59 -47.16
CA GLY A 501 -39.70 -9.78 -45.99
C GLY A 501 -38.68 -8.69 -46.28
N LEU A 502 -39.08 -7.43 -46.13
CA LEU A 502 -38.18 -6.28 -46.20
C LEU A 502 -37.30 -6.24 -44.95
N ARG A 503 -35.98 -6.28 -45.11
CA ARG A 503 -35.02 -6.41 -43.99
C ARG A 503 -34.23 -5.13 -43.76
N GLY A 504 -33.84 -4.89 -42.51
CA GLY A 504 -32.95 -3.80 -42.11
C GLY A 504 -32.15 -4.15 -40.86
N VAL A 505 -30.97 -3.55 -40.72
CA VAL A 505 -30.08 -3.68 -39.55
C VAL A 505 -29.97 -2.34 -38.85
N THR A 506 -29.95 -2.34 -37.52
CA THR A 506 -29.73 -1.12 -36.72
C THR A 506 -29.14 -1.47 -35.36
N SER A 507 -28.48 -0.50 -34.71
CA SER A 507 -27.90 -0.68 -33.37
C SER A 507 -28.51 0.29 -32.38
N THR A 508 -29.00 -0.23 -31.25
CA THR A 508 -29.47 0.60 -30.13
C THR A 508 -28.31 1.39 -29.53
N LEU A 509 -28.61 2.56 -28.97
CA LEU A 509 -27.60 3.41 -28.35
C LEU A 509 -27.09 2.80 -27.02
N PRO A 510 -25.88 3.16 -26.54
CA PRO A 510 -25.49 2.88 -25.16
C PRO A 510 -26.40 3.61 -24.17
N LEU A 511 -26.45 3.14 -22.93
CA LEU A 511 -27.14 3.84 -21.83
C LEU A 511 -26.42 5.15 -21.51
N SER A 512 -27.17 6.19 -21.15
CA SER A 512 -26.57 7.50 -20.88
C SER A 512 -25.73 7.45 -19.61
N SER A 513 -24.43 7.69 -19.76
CA SER A 513 -23.47 7.79 -18.66
C SER A 513 -23.56 9.12 -17.89
N PRO A 514 -23.08 9.18 -16.63
CA PRO A 514 -22.88 10.44 -15.92
C PRO A 514 -21.93 11.36 -16.70
N ARG A 515 -22.08 12.68 -16.55
CA ARG A 515 -21.22 13.67 -17.23
C ARG A 515 -20.70 14.71 -16.25
N SER A 516 -19.58 15.36 -16.58
CA SER A 516 -19.00 16.44 -15.74
C SER A 516 -18.75 16.00 -14.29
N LEU A 517 -18.26 14.76 -14.13
CA LEU A 517 -17.72 14.25 -12.87
C LEU A 517 -16.54 15.13 -12.44
N ARG A 518 -16.56 15.57 -11.19
CA ARG A 518 -15.54 16.44 -10.59
C ARG A 518 -15.46 16.22 -9.09
N VAL A 519 -14.28 16.43 -8.51
CA VAL A 519 -14.13 16.63 -7.08
C VAL A 519 -14.71 17.99 -6.68
N SER A 520 -15.35 18.05 -5.52
CA SER A 520 -15.78 19.30 -4.87
C SER A 520 -15.07 19.54 -3.54
N GLU A 521 -14.71 18.49 -2.80
CA GLU A 521 -13.90 18.55 -1.58
C GLU A 521 -12.88 17.40 -1.60
N LEU A 522 -11.63 17.68 -1.21
CA LEU A 522 -10.54 16.71 -1.13
C LEU A 522 -9.85 16.85 0.23
N SER A 523 -9.67 15.73 0.94
CA SER A 523 -9.00 15.69 2.23
C SER A 523 -7.91 14.61 2.25
N HIS A 524 -7.35 14.34 3.44
CA HIS A 524 -6.40 13.25 3.66
C HIS A 524 -7.08 11.87 3.82
N ASN A 525 -8.39 11.82 4.06
CA ASN A 525 -9.13 10.56 4.26
C ASN A 525 -10.49 10.51 3.54
N SER A 526 -10.80 11.50 2.71
CA SER A 526 -12.07 11.59 2.00
C SER A 526 -12.01 12.36 0.68
N ILE A 527 -12.87 11.97 -0.26
CA ILE A 527 -13.08 12.61 -1.56
C ILE A 527 -14.60 12.84 -1.73
N ARG A 528 -15.03 14.09 -1.89
CA ARG A 528 -16.40 14.40 -2.32
C ARG A 528 -16.46 14.57 -3.83
N LEU A 529 -17.31 13.80 -4.48
CA LEU A 529 -17.53 13.82 -5.92
C LEU A 529 -18.92 14.35 -6.24
N SER A 530 -19.05 15.04 -7.38
CA SER A 530 -20.33 15.47 -7.93
C SER A 530 -20.32 15.38 -9.46
N TRP A 531 -21.48 15.12 -10.06
CA TRP A 531 -21.65 14.98 -11.51
C TRP A 531 -22.96 15.62 -11.99
N LYS A 532 -23.18 15.62 -13.30
CA LYS A 532 -24.48 15.90 -13.92
C LYS A 532 -25.24 14.59 -14.04
N ALA A 533 -26.46 14.57 -13.52
CA ALA A 533 -27.36 13.41 -13.57
C ALA A 533 -27.61 12.94 -15.01
N ALA A 534 -27.66 11.62 -15.20
CA ALA A 534 -27.96 11.01 -16.49
C ALA A 534 -29.48 10.84 -16.68
N GLN A 535 -29.97 11.07 -17.89
CA GLN A 535 -31.41 11.11 -18.16
C GLN A 535 -32.04 9.71 -18.03
N GLY A 536 -32.96 9.54 -17.08
CA GLY A 536 -33.66 8.28 -16.83
C GLY A 536 -32.93 7.29 -15.93
N ALA A 537 -31.77 7.66 -15.36
CA ALA A 537 -31.08 6.84 -14.36
C ALA A 537 -31.88 6.81 -13.04
N THR A 538 -31.93 5.65 -12.38
CA THR A 538 -32.67 5.45 -11.11
C THR A 538 -31.79 5.55 -9.87
N GLN A 539 -30.51 5.21 -10.02
CA GLN A 539 -29.46 5.29 -8.99
C GLN A 539 -28.09 5.33 -9.70
N TYR A 540 -27.04 5.59 -8.94
CA TYR A 540 -25.64 5.52 -9.38
C TYR A 540 -24.89 4.50 -8.53
N LEU A 541 -24.00 3.74 -9.17
CA LEU A 541 -23.04 2.87 -8.50
C LEU A 541 -21.65 3.51 -8.62
N VAL A 542 -21.01 3.77 -7.49
CA VAL A 542 -19.67 4.34 -7.41
C VAL A 542 -18.72 3.22 -6.97
N LEU A 543 -17.71 2.94 -7.78
CA LEU A 543 -16.62 2.02 -7.48
C LEU A 543 -15.35 2.84 -7.27
N CYS A 544 -14.84 2.88 -6.05
CA CYS A 544 -13.59 3.55 -5.70
C CYS A 544 -12.51 2.51 -5.40
N SER A 545 -11.37 2.54 -6.10
CA SER A 545 -10.27 1.61 -5.90
C SER A 545 -8.93 2.33 -5.78
N ALA A 546 -8.15 2.01 -4.75
CA ALA A 546 -6.78 2.48 -4.61
C ALA A 546 -5.92 1.99 -5.80
N ALA A 547 -5.07 2.88 -6.33
CA ALA A 547 -4.05 2.56 -7.31
C ALA A 547 -2.94 1.69 -6.66
N PRO A 548 -2.11 0.97 -7.46
CA PRO A 548 -1.41 -0.20 -6.96
C PRO A 548 -0.09 0.12 -6.23
N ASP A 549 -0.18 0.55 -4.97
CA ASP A 549 0.93 0.45 -4.00
C ASP A 549 0.63 -0.61 -2.91
N GLY A 550 0.89 -1.87 -3.24
CA GLY A 550 0.98 -3.01 -2.31
C GLY A 550 -0.30 -3.52 -1.63
N ALA A 551 -1.35 -2.70 -1.46
CA ALA A 551 -2.55 -3.05 -0.70
C ALA A 551 -3.51 -4.00 -1.45
N GLU A 552 -4.18 -4.92 -0.73
CA GLU A 552 -5.16 -5.84 -1.31
C GLU A 552 -6.49 -5.17 -1.67
N ASP A 553 -6.91 -5.22 -2.94
CA ASP A 553 -8.32 -5.30 -3.40
C ASP A 553 -9.35 -4.38 -2.68
N TYR A 554 -8.98 -3.18 -2.24
CA TYR A 554 -9.91 -2.20 -1.67
C TYR A 554 -10.70 -1.50 -2.77
N THR A 555 -11.67 -2.21 -3.35
CA THR A 555 -12.77 -1.61 -4.12
C THR A 555 -13.92 -1.32 -3.17
N MET A 556 -14.15 -0.04 -2.86
CA MET A 556 -15.32 0.41 -2.11
C MET A 556 -16.48 0.63 -3.08
N GLU A 557 -17.60 -0.06 -2.84
CA GLU A 557 -18.83 0.07 -3.61
C GLU A 557 -19.85 0.93 -2.84
N VAL A 558 -20.28 2.05 -3.42
CA VAL A 558 -21.30 2.94 -2.82
C VAL A 558 -22.45 3.12 -3.82
N LYS A 559 -23.70 2.94 -3.36
CA LYS A 559 -24.90 3.20 -4.16
C LYS A 559 -25.56 4.48 -3.68
N VAL A 560 -25.79 5.43 -4.59
CA VAL A 560 -26.40 6.74 -4.29
C VAL A 560 -27.52 7.06 -5.27
N THR A 561 -28.55 7.78 -4.83
CA THR A 561 -29.64 8.25 -5.70
C THR A 561 -29.40 9.67 -6.22
N GLN A 562 -28.69 10.49 -5.45
CA GLN A 562 -28.29 11.84 -5.82
C GLN A 562 -27.01 11.84 -6.69
N PRO A 563 -26.77 12.88 -7.51
CA PRO A 563 -25.60 12.96 -8.40
C PRO A 563 -24.33 13.44 -7.68
N GLU A 564 -24.16 13.03 -6.43
CA GLU A 564 -23.02 13.34 -5.57
C GLU A 564 -22.78 12.23 -4.54
N VAL A 565 -21.56 12.13 -4.04
CA VAL A 565 -21.19 11.21 -2.95
C VAL A 565 -20.01 11.77 -2.15
N LEU A 566 -19.98 11.49 -0.85
CA LEU A 566 -18.77 11.59 -0.04
C LEU A 566 -18.20 10.17 0.12
N LEU A 567 -16.96 9.97 -0.30
CA LEU A 567 -16.19 8.75 -0.05
C LEU A 567 -15.29 9.04 1.14
N ASP A 568 -15.44 8.30 2.23
CA ASP A 568 -14.67 8.45 3.48
C ASP A 568 -13.86 7.18 3.83
N GLY A 569 -13.09 7.23 4.92
CA GLY A 569 -12.26 6.11 5.37
C GLY A 569 -11.09 5.77 4.43
N LEU A 570 -10.68 6.71 3.58
CA LEU A 570 -9.59 6.53 2.62
C LEU A 570 -8.21 6.70 3.28
N SER A 571 -7.19 6.08 2.71
CA SER A 571 -5.79 6.26 3.13
C SER A 571 -5.23 7.61 2.67
N PRO A 572 -4.37 8.29 3.44
CA PRO A 572 -3.70 9.53 3.04
C PRO A 572 -2.61 9.29 2.00
N SER A 573 -2.26 10.35 1.25
CA SER A 573 -1.24 10.32 0.18
C SER A 573 -1.41 9.20 -0.85
N THR A 574 -2.63 8.71 -1.06
CA THR A 574 -2.94 7.50 -1.83
C THR A 574 -3.75 7.89 -3.07
N GLU A 575 -3.31 7.44 -4.25
CA GLU A 575 -4.07 7.62 -5.50
C GLU A 575 -5.27 6.67 -5.52
N TYR A 576 -6.44 7.18 -5.87
CA TYR A 576 -7.68 6.45 -6.05
C TYR A 576 -8.23 6.66 -7.45
N SER A 577 -8.53 5.56 -8.14
CA SER A 577 -9.35 5.55 -9.35
C SER A 577 -10.80 5.35 -8.96
N VAL A 578 -11.68 6.28 -9.34
CA VAL A 578 -13.12 6.21 -9.04
C VAL A 578 -13.92 6.19 -10.34
N ALA A 579 -14.81 5.21 -10.46
CA ALA A 579 -15.72 5.03 -11.60
C ALA A 579 -17.18 5.14 -11.13
N VAL A 580 -17.96 6.00 -11.78
CA VAL A 580 -19.38 6.26 -11.49
C VAL A 580 -20.23 5.76 -12.65
N TYR A 581 -21.07 4.76 -12.38
CA TYR A 581 -22.01 4.14 -13.32
C TYR A 581 -23.42 4.69 -13.08
N ALA A 582 -24.17 4.99 -14.14
CA ALA A 582 -25.60 5.28 -14.05
C ALA A 582 -26.39 3.98 -14.23
N MET A 583 -27.30 3.69 -13.31
CA MET A 583 -28.09 2.45 -13.32
C MET A 583 -29.50 2.68 -13.86
N TYR A 584 -30.00 1.73 -14.66
CA TYR A 584 -31.25 1.81 -15.41
C TYR A 584 -32.17 0.62 -15.11
N GLY A 585 -32.36 0.35 -13.81
CA GLY A 585 -32.82 -0.92 -13.29
C GLY A 585 -31.62 -1.76 -12.87
N GLU A 586 -31.48 -2.95 -13.43
CA GLU A 586 -30.30 -3.82 -13.25
C GLU A 586 -29.15 -3.47 -14.21
N ASP A 587 -29.44 -2.87 -15.37
CA ASP A 587 -28.43 -2.45 -16.35
C ASP A 587 -27.58 -1.26 -15.85
N ALA A 588 -26.28 -1.29 -16.15
CA ALA A 588 -25.35 -0.17 -15.91
C ALA A 588 -24.95 0.52 -17.22
N SER A 589 -24.73 1.83 -17.18
CA SER A 589 -24.09 2.58 -18.26
C SER A 589 -22.59 2.33 -18.34
N ASP A 590 -21.94 2.85 -19.39
CA ASP A 590 -20.51 3.13 -19.34
C ASP A 590 -20.19 4.06 -18.15
N PRO A 591 -19.06 3.89 -17.46
CA PRO A 591 -18.70 4.72 -16.32
C PRO A 591 -18.17 6.09 -16.74
N ALA A 592 -18.42 7.11 -15.90
CA ALA A 592 -17.57 8.28 -15.82
C ALA A 592 -16.46 8.03 -14.79
N SER A 593 -15.19 8.15 -15.18
CA SER A 593 -14.06 7.85 -14.30
C SER A 593 -13.17 9.07 -14.05
N ILE A 594 -12.54 9.11 -12.87
CA ILE A 594 -11.57 10.13 -12.45
C ILE A 594 -10.47 9.45 -11.60
N GLN A 595 -9.25 10.01 -11.60
CA GLN A 595 -8.14 9.58 -10.74
C GLN A 595 -7.73 10.76 -9.86
N GLU A 596 -7.67 10.55 -8.55
CA GLU A 596 -7.45 11.60 -7.56
C GLU A 596 -6.59 11.07 -6.41
N THR A 597 -5.67 11.89 -5.88
CA THR A 597 -4.79 11.50 -4.78
C THR A 597 -5.19 12.21 -3.51
N THR A 598 -5.47 11.46 -2.44
CA THR A 598 -5.77 12.03 -1.12
C THR A 598 -4.60 12.85 -0.60
N LEU A 599 -4.90 13.89 0.18
CA LEU A 599 -3.87 14.77 0.72
C LEU A 599 -2.99 14.04 1.75
N ALA A 600 -1.79 14.56 1.97
CA ALA A 600 -0.94 14.11 3.08
C ALA A 600 -1.52 14.55 4.44
N LEU A 601 -1.26 13.75 5.48
CA LEU A 601 -1.56 14.11 6.86
C LEU A 601 -0.85 15.44 7.22
N SER A 602 -1.65 16.42 7.63
CA SER A 602 -1.19 17.82 7.67
C SER A 602 -0.27 18.08 8.87
N PRO A 603 0.95 18.63 8.65
CA PRO A 603 1.86 18.97 9.74
C PRO A 603 1.32 20.14 10.58
N PRO A 604 1.72 20.27 11.85
CA PRO A 604 1.45 21.48 12.63
C PRO A 604 2.03 22.73 11.96
N LYS A 605 1.37 23.87 12.12
CA LYS A 605 1.79 25.16 11.54
C LYS A 605 2.46 26.04 12.58
N TYR A 606 3.16 27.07 12.11
CA TYR A 606 3.70 28.19 12.92
C TYR A 606 4.48 27.75 14.18
N LEU A 607 5.43 26.82 14.00
CA LEU A 607 6.34 26.40 15.07
C LEU A 607 7.12 27.60 15.61
N SER A 608 7.04 27.81 16.92
CA SER A 608 7.62 28.96 17.62
C SER A 608 8.19 28.56 18.99
N PHE A 609 9.12 29.36 19.50
CA PHE A 609 9.84 29.11 20.75
C PHE A 609 9.72 30.30 21.70
N SER A 610 9.39 30.02 22.97
CA SER A 610 9.17 31.02 24.03
C SER A 610 9.64 30.48 25.38
N GLU A 611 9.60 31.28 26.45
CA GLU A 611 10.07 30.90 27.81
C GLU A 611 11.47 30.24 27.82
N LEU A 612 12.34 30.68 26.91
CA LEU A 612 13.66 30.12 26.69
C LEU A 612 14.57 30.37 27.90
N SER A 613 15.05 29.30 28.52
CA SER A 613 15.96 29.35 29.66
C SER A 613 17.27 28.61 29.37
N HIS A 614 18.08 28.39 30.40
CA HIS A 614 19.28 27.57 30.31
C HIS A 614 18.98 26.05 30.35
N ALA A 615 17.80 25.65 30.84
CA ALA A 615 17.43 24.25 31.04
C ALA A 615 16.02 23.88 30.53
N SER A 616 15.34 24.80 29.84
CA SER A 616 13.99 24.60 29.30
C SER A 616 13.67 25.52 28.13
N VAL A 617 12.65 25.14 27.34
CA VAL A 617 12.00 26.00 26.35
C VAL A 617 10.52 25.62 26.22
N ARG A 618 9.64 26.61 26.04
CA ARG A 618 8.27 26.36 25.56
C ARG A 618 8.29 26.29 24.03
N VAL A 619 7.82 25.18 23.49
CA VAL A 619 7.56 24.97 22.07
C VAL A 619 6.07 25.18 21.84
N SER A 620 5.71 26.01 20.86
CA SER A 620 4.32 26.33 20.53
C SER A 620 4.04 26.17 19.04
N TRP A 621 2.82 25.79 18.67
CA TRP A 621 2.39 25.53 17.29
C TRP A 621 0.87 25.70 17.14
N GLU A 622 0.40 25.77 15.90
CA GLU A 622 -1.03 25.72 15.56
C GLU A 622 -1.38 24.31 15.01
N ALA A 623 -2.46 23.71 15.51
CA ALA A 623 -2.96 22.44 15.00
C ALA A 623 -3.61 22.62 13.61
N ALA A 624 -3.15 21.88 12.60
CA ALA A 624 -3.60 22.07 11.22
C ALA A 624 -5.01 21.52 10.93
N SER A 625 -5.61 20.74 11.83
CA SER A 625 -6.96 20.19 11.74
C SER A 625 -7.49 19.83 13.13
N PRO A 626 -8.80 19.96 13.41
CA PRO A 626 -9.40 19.48 14.65
C PRO A 626 -9.42 17.94 14.77
N ALA A 627 -9.07 17.20 13.71
CA ALA A 627 -8.98 15.73 13.72
C ALA A 627 -7.67 15.19 14.34
N VAL A 628 -6.74 16.04 14.77
CA VAL A 628 -5.50 15.60 15.43
C VAL A 628 -5.82 15.01 16.81
N LYS A 629 -5.33 13.79 17.09
CA LYS A 629 -5.51 13.13 18.40
C LYS A 629 -4.40 13.45 19.39
N ALA A 630 -3.16 13.55 18.91
CA ALA A 630 -1.99 13.89 19.72
C ALA A 630 -0.98 14.71 18.91
N HIS A 631 -0.11 15.44 19.61
CA HIS A 631 1.12 15.98 19.05
C HIS A 631 2.32 15.34 19.73
N ARG A 632 3.29 14.90 18.93
CA ARG A 632 4.51 14.24 19.39
C ARG A 632 5.71 15.14 19.10
N VAL A 633 6.31 15.65 20.17
CA VAL A 633 7.43 16.60 20.15
C VAL A 633 8.72 15.86 20.49
N THR A 634 9.56 15.62 19.50
CA THR A 634 10.92 15.10 19.71
C THR A 634 11.94 16.24 19.71
N TYR A 635 13.01 16.06 20.50
CA TYR A 635 14.11 17.01 20.55
C TYR A 635 15.47 16.29 20.64
N ALA A 636 16.49 16.87 20.01
CA ALA A 636 17.85 16.35 20.03
C ALA A 636 18.88 17.48 20.06
N SER A 637 19.80 17.41 21.02
CA SER A 637 21.01 18.24 21.08
C SER A 637 21.87 18.02 19.83
N SER A 638 22.50 19.08 19.32
CA SER A 638 23.45 19.02 18.21
C SER A 638 24.69 18.15 18.49
N LYS A 639 24.93 17.78 19.75
CA LYS A 639 25.98 16.84 20.19
C LYS A 639 25.46 15.40 20.39
N GLY A 640 24.17 15.13 20.16
CA GLY A 640 23.51 13.83 20.36
C GLY A 640 23.37 13.36 21.81
N SER A 641 23.97 14.07 22.79
CA SER A 641 24.08 13.63 24.19
C SER A 641 22.86 13.89 25.07
N ASN A 642 21.87 14.64 24.57
CA ASN A 642 20.61 14.91 25.25
C ASN A 642 19.51 14.88 24.19
N THR A 643 18.64 13.88 24.27
CA THR A 643 17.51 13.66 23.38
C THR A 643 16.27 13.30 24.20
N GLY A 644 15.09 13.51 23.65
CA GLY A 644 13.85 13.12 24.31
C GLY A 644 12.62 13.33 23.46
N GLU A 645 11.48 12.92 24.01
CA GLU A 645 10.19 12.87 23.35
C GLU A 645 9.09 13.20 24.35
N VAL A 646 8.13 14.03 23.94
CA VAL A 646 6.96 14.42 24.74
C VAL A 646 5.73 14.31 23.86
N GLU A 647 4.78 13.48 24.25
CA GLU A 647 3.46 13.40 23.63
C GLU A 647 2.45 14.23 24.43
N VAL A 648 1.61 15.00 23.74
CA VAL A 648 0.55 15.83 24.32
C VAL A 648 -0.77 15.64 23.55
N PRO A 649 -1.95 15.89 24.15
CA PRO A 649 -3.22 15.80 23.45
C PRO A 649 -3.29 16.74 22.22
N GLY A 650 -4.06 16.38 21.20
CA GLY A 650 -4.21 17.16 19.96
C GLY A 650 -4.87 18.53 20.14
N THR A 651 -5.44 18.80 21.31
CA THR A 651 -5.93 20.13 21.72
C THR A 651 -4.84 21.04 22.29
N ALA A 652 -3.63 20.53 22.54
CA ALA A 652 -2.53 21.31 23.09
C ALA A 652 -1.74 22.02 21.99
N THR A 653 -1.64 23.35 22.10
CA THR A 653 -0.89 24.23 21.19
C THR A 653 0.52 24.58 21.70
N SER A 654 0.92 24.09 22.88
CA SER A 654 2.30 24.21 23.37
C SER A 654 2.68 23.11 24.37
N THR A 655 3.98 22.89 24.52
CA THR A 655 4.56 22.10 25.62
C THR A 655 5.87 22.71 26.10
N VAL A 656 6.33 22.36 27.31
CA VAL A 656 7.60 22.83 27.88
C VAL A 656 8.59 21.68 27.97
N LEU A 657 9.63 21.74 27.15
CA LEU A 657 10.70 20.74 27.13
C LEU A 657 11.70 21.02 28.26
N ARG A 658 11.96 20.00 29.08
CA ARG A 658 12.91 20.02 30.22
C ARG A 658 13.19 18.59 30.70
N PRO A 659 14.36 18.29 31.29
CA PRO A 659 15.52 19.18 31.45
C PRO A 659 16.40 19.20 30.19
N LEU A 660 16.81 20.40 29.78
CA LEU A 660 17.78 20.62 28.71
C LEU A 660 19.15 21.00 29.31
N SER A 661 20.21 20.73 28.56
CA SER A 661 21.57 21.23 28.84
C SER A 661 21.73 22.69 28.37
N SER A 662 22.51 23.49 29.10
CA SER A 662 22.71 24.92 28.81
C SER A 662 23.68 25.18 27.65
N LEU A 663 23.61 26.39 27.09
CA LEU A 663 24.41 26.86 25.94
C LEU A 663 24.49 25.84 24.78
N THR A 664 23.39 25.11 24.55
CA THR A 664 23.35 23.94 23.66
C THR A 664 22.24 24.14 22.63
N GLN A 665 22.57 23.91 21.35
CA GLN A 665 21.60 23.95 20.27
C GLN A 665 20.81 22.64 20.20
N TYR A 666 19.48 22.75 20.16
CA TYR A 666 18.56 21.64 19.97
C TYR A 666 17.86 21.78 18.62
N PHE A 667 17.74 20.65 17.93
CA PHE A 667 16.79 20.44 16.85
C PHE A 667 15.50 19.89 17.46
N ILE A 668 14.38 20.55 17.19
CA ILE A 668 13.05 20.21 17.70
C ILE A 668 12.16 19.86 16.51
N SER A 669 11.34 18.83 16.66
CA SER A 669 10.49 18.25 15.63
C SER A 669 9.11 17.98 16.22
N VAL A 670 8.07 18.64 15.70
CA VAL A 670 6.68 18.43 16.11
C VAL A 670 5.90 17.77 14.98
N ARG A 671 5.28 16.63 15.25
CA ARG A 671 4.32 15.98 14.33
C ARG A 671 2.94 15.90 14.97
N SER A 672 1.92 15.79 14.13
CA SER A 672 0.52 15.51 14.52
C SER A 672 0.23 14.03 14.30
N THR A 673 -0.42 13.38 15.24
CA THR A 673 -0.90 11.99 15.10
C THR A 673 -2.41 12.00 14.90
N TYR A 674 -2.85 11.36 13.81
CA TYR A 674 -4.24 11.19 13.37
C TYR A 674 -4.67 9.72 13.59
N ASP A 675 -5.88 9.33 13.15
CA ASP A 675 -6.30 7.91 13.17
C ASP A 675 -5.54 7.08 12.10
N GLU A 676 -5.20 7.72 11.00
CA GLU A 676 -4.53 7.12 9.84
C GLU A 676 -3.00 7.04 9.99
N GLY A 677 -2.42 7.74 10.97
CA GLY A 677 -0.99 7.72 11.27
C GLY A 677 -0.39 9.08 11.68
N ASP A 678 0.93 9.18 11.58
CA ASP A 678 1.71 10.40 11.85
C ASP A 678 1.81 11.32 10.62
N SER A 679 1.68 12.63 10.84
CA SER A 679 2.06 13.65 9.86
C SER A 679 3.57 13.70 9.65
N PHE A 680 4.00 14.34 8.56
CA PHE A 680 5.35 14.88 8.48
C PHE A 680 5.61 15.85 9.65
N PRO A 681 6.84 15.93 10.18
CA PRO A 681 7.17 16.87 11.25
C PRO A 681 7.43 18.28 10.70
N ILE A 682 6.94 19.30 11.40
CA ILE A 682 7.52 20.65 11.32
C ILE A 682 8.74 20.69 12.23
N THR A 683 9.85 21.27 11.75
CA THR A 683 11.12 21.31 12.48
C THR A 683 11.61 22.74 12.69
N GLY A 684 12.38 22.93 13.76
CA GLY A 684 13.00 24.21 14.10
C GLY A 684 14.19 24.00 15.03
N ASN A 685 15.05 25.01 15.13
CA ASN A 685 16.21 24.97 16.02
C ASN A 685 16.15 26.09 17.08
N VAL A 686 16.66 25.79 18.27
CA VAL A 686 16.76 26.76 19.37
C VAL A 686 18.01 26.46 20.19
N THR A 687 18.67 27.50 20.70
CA THR A 687 19.86 27.36 21.55
C THR A 687 19.50 27.79 22.97
N THR A 688 19.67 26.90 23.94
CA THR A 688 19.45 27.22 25.36
C THR A 688 20.38 28.32 25.83
N LEU A 689 19.91 29.13 26.79
CA LEU A 689 20.72 30.21 27.36
C LEU A 689 21.90 29.65 28.17
N LYS A 690 22.85 30.54 28.48
CA LYS A 690 23.89 30.27 29.47
C LYS A 690 23.30 30.17 30.87
N VAL A 691 23.83 29.26 31.70
CA VAL A 691 23.48 29.15 33.13
C VAL A 691 23.62 30.50 33.87
N PRO A 692 22.58 30.97 34.59
CA PRO A 692 22.60 32.28 35.20
C PRO A 692 23.54 32.33 36.43
N PRO A 693 24.24 33.46 36.65
CA PRO A 693 25.01 33.68 37.87
C PRO A 693 24.09 33.94 39.09
N PRO A 694 24.61 33.79 40.32
CA PRO A 694 23.97 34.30 41.53
C PRO A 694 23.63 35.79 41.42
N ARG A 695 22.61 36.27 42.13
CA ARG A 695 22.20 37.68 42.14
C ARG A 695 22.15 38.25 43.56
N ALA A 696 21.97 39.56 43.68
CA ALA A 696 21.79 40.27 44.95
C ALA A 696 22.79 39.91 46.06
N LEU A 697 24.07 39.75 45.71
CA LEU A 697 25.12 39.38 46.65
C LEU A 697 25.30 40.48 47.73
N LYS A 698 24.83 40.18 48.93
CA LYS A 698 24.97 41.01 50.14
C LYS A 698 26.12 40.48 50.99
N VAL A 699 26.89 41.41 51.54
CA VAL A 699 27.97 41.13 52.49
C VAL A 699 27.58 41.79 53.82
N THR A 700 27.70 41.05 54.91
CA THR A 700 27.42 41.52 56.27
C THR A 700 28.54 41.06 57.18
N GLU A 701 29.20 41.98 57.86
CA GLU A 701 30.26 41.63 58.81
C GLU A 701 29.65 41.00 60.07
N LEU A 702 30.34 40.01 60.66
CA LEU A 702 29.93 39.36 61.89
C LEU A 702 30.90 39.70 63.01
N SER A 703 30.47 39.55 64.27
CA SER A 703 31.32 39.70 65.44
C SER A 703 32.52 38.74 65.40
N GLY A 704 33.70 39.27 65.07
CA GLY A 704 34.96 38.53 64.94
C GLY A 704 35.64 38.77 63.60
N ASN A 705 36.54 37.87 63.21
CA ASN A 705 37.30 37.95 61.96
C ASN A 705 36.56 37.23 60.80
N SER A 706 35.27 37.52 60.60
CA SER A 706 34.40 36.76 59.69
C SER A 706 33.34 37.61 58.98
N LEU A 707 33.05 37.29 57.71
CA LEU A 707 31.98 37.90 56.91
C LEU A 707 30.88 36.87 56.62
N ARG A 708 29.61 37.26 56.73
CA ARG A 708 28.47 36.55 56.15
C ARG A 708 28.22 37.02 54.72
N LEU A 709 28.08 36.07 53.82
CA LEU A 709 27.54 36.29 52.47
C LEU A 709 26.09 35.81 52.42
N GLN A 710 25.27 36.50 51.64
CA GLN A 710 23.92 36.09 51.26
C GLN A 710 23.70 36.44 49.78
N TRP A 711 23.07 35.55 49.01
CA TRP A 711 22.77 35.77 47.60
C TRP A 711 21.41 35.20 47.21
N GLU A 712 20.90 35.61 46.05
CA GLU A 712 19.66 35.12 45.46
C GLU A 712 19.96 34.14 44.32
N ALA A 713 19.26 33.01 44.31
CA ALA A 713 19.47 31.89 43.41
C ALA A 713 18.40 31.88 42.30
N VAL A 714 18.75 32.33 41.09
CA VAL A 714 17.83 32.47 39.95
C VAL A 714 17.18 31.14 39.53
N ALA A 715 17.87 30.02 39.78
CA ALA A 715 17.39 28.66 39.52
C ALA A 715 17.87 27.71 40.62
N ALA A 716 17.45 27.98 41.86
CA ALA A 716 17.86 27.25 43.07
C ALA A 716 17.67 25.72 42.99
N SER A 717 16.73 25.24 42.17
CA SER A 717 16.47 23.82 41.92
C SER A 717 17.61 23.09 41.21
N ASP A 718 18.42 23.80 40.43
CA ASP A 718 19.32 23.20 39.43
C ASP A 718 20.81 23.52 39.61
N VAL A 719 21.14 24.37 40.59
CA VAL A 719 22.51 24.50 41.12
C VAL A 719 22.82 23.31 42.02
N VAL A 720 23.99 22.71 41.84
CA VAL A 720 24.51 21.62 42.68
C VAL A 720 25.48 22.17 43.73
N VAL A 721 26.37 23.10 43.34
CA VAL A 721 27.39 23.71 44.21
C VAL A 721 27.57 25.19 43.88
N TYR A 722 27.66 26.04 44.90
CA TYR A 722 28.28 27.37 44.79
C TYR A 722 29.74 27.28 45.21
N GLN A 723 30.64 27.79 44.39
CA GLN A 723 32.06 27.95 44.74
C GLN A 723 32.32 29.42 45.04
N ILE A 724 32.84 29.67 46.24
CA ILE A 724 33.18 31.01 46.73
C ILE A 724 34.70 31.08 46.87
N LYS A 725 35.30 32.18 46.40
CA LYS A 725 36.74 32.42 46.38
C LYS A 725 37.04 33.84 46.84
N TRP A 726 37.92 34.01 47.83
CA TRP A 726 38.27 35.33 48.35
C TRP A 726 39.78 35.49 48.54
N SER A 727 40.27 36.70 48.27
CA SER A 727 41.66 37.09 48.51
C SER A 727 41.71 38.55 48.93
N THR A 728 42.81 38.95 49.57
CA THR A 728 43.13 40.38 49.68
C THR A 728 43.38 40.96 48.28
N VAL A 729 43.10 42.25 48.09
CA VAL A 729 43.37 42.95 46.82
C VAL A 729 44.89 43.08 46.64
N GLY A 730 45.47 42.19 45.84
CA GLY A 730 46.92 42.07 45.60
C GLY A 730 47.59 40.83 46.23
N GLY A 731 46.86 39.98 46.97
CA GLY A 731 47.42 38.77 47.58
C GLY A 731 47.47 37.56 46.63
N GLU A 732 48.59 36.82 46.65
CA GLU A 732 48.84 35.68 45.74
C GLU A 732 47.98 34.43 46.02
N LYS A 733 47.60 34.20 47.28
CA LYS A 733 46.92 32.96 47.72
C LYS A 733 45.47 33.21 48.10
N PRO A 734 44.51 32.96 47.19
CA PRO A 734 43.08 33.01 47.50
C PRO A 734 42.65 31.79 48.33
N GLN A 735 41.70 32.01 49.24
CA GLN A 735 40.97 30.95 49.94
C GLN A 735 39.71 30.58 49.14
N GLU A 736 39.26 29.33 49.26
CA GLU A 736 38.08 28.80 48.56
C GLU A 736 37.17 27.99 49.50
N LEU A 737 35.86 28.02 49.21
CA LEU A 737 34.81 27.34 49.97
C LEU A 737 33.72 26.85 49.02
N SER A 738 33.36 25.56 49.13
CA SER A 738 32.26 24.94 48.39
C SER A 738 31.01 24.87 49.27
N ILE A 739 29.88 25.33 48.75
CA ILE A 739 28.58 25.36 49.44
C ILE A 739 27.55 24.60 48.60
N ALA A 740 26.68 23.80 49.23
CA ALA A 740 25.63 23.07 48.53
C ALA A 740 24.61 24.02 47.86
N GLY A 741 24.13 23.68 46.66
CA GLY A 741 23.30 24.56 45.82
C GLY A 741 21.94 24.96 46.42
N ASN A 742 21.46 24.22 47.42
CA ASN A 742 20.25 24.52 48.19
C ASN A 742 20.48 25.55 49.31
N VAL A 743 21.71 26.03 49.54
CA VAL A 743 22.07 26.99 50.58
C VAL A 743 22.43 28.33 49.93
N ALA A 744 21.78 29.41 50.39
CA ALA A 744 21.88 30.77 49.85
C ALA A 744 22.74 31.73 50.71
N THR A 745 23.48 31.18 51.68
CA THR A 745 24.32 31.93 52.63
C THR A 745 25.63 31.19 52.90
N ALA A 746 26.68 31.94 53.21
CA ALA A 746 27.96 31.39 53.67
C ALA A 746 28.56 32.27 54.77
N VAL A 747 29.49 31.72 55.55
CA VAL A 747 30.35 32.50 56.45
C VAL A 747 31.79 32.26 56.04
N LEU A 748 32.53 33.34 55.78
CA LEU A 748 33.95 33.33 55.46
C LEU A 748 34.76 33.58 56.74
N PRO A 749 35.52 32.61 57.26
CA PRO A 749 36.33 32.77 58.47
C PRO A 749 37.74 33.29 58.17
N GLY A 750 38.44 33.77 59.21
CA GLY A 750 39.88 33.99 59.18
C GLY A 750 40.34 35.26 58.44
N LEU A 751 39.47 36.27 58.36
CA LEU A 751 39.71 37.51 57.62
C LEU A 751 40.49 38.53 58.46
N GLN A 752 41.38 39.28 57.82
CA GLN A 752 42.13 40.36 58.44
C GLN A 752 41.26 41.62 58.55
N LYS A 753 41.34 42.35 59.67
CA LYS A 753 40.63 43.63 59.90
C LYS A 753 41.18 44.73 58.98
N ASN A 754 40.38 45.77 58.68
CA ASN A 754 40.77 46.93 57.86
C ASN A 754 41.39 46.60 56.47
N THR A 755 41.01 45.47 55.88
CA THR A 755 41.67 44.91 54.69
C THR A 755 40.67 44.78 53.53
N ASP A 756 41.08 45.20 52.32
CA ASP A 756 40.24 45.08 51.13
C ASP A 756 40.27 43.64 50.60
N TYR A 757 39.11 42.98 50.61
CA TYR A 757 38.93 41.64 50.05
C TYR A 757 38.16 41.69 48.74
N LYS A 758 38.67 41.02 47.71
CA LYS A 758 37.89 40.66 46.52
C LYS A 758 37.24 39.30 46.75
N ILE A 759 35.92 39.29 46.87
CA ILE A 759 35.10 38.09 47.08
C ILE A 759 34.43 37.76 45.75
N SER A 760 34.57 36.52 45.29
CA SER A 760 34.08 36.03 44.00
C SER A 760 33.22 34.78 44.21
N ILE A 761 32.05 34.71 43.56
CA ILE A 761 31.14 33.56 43.65
C ILE A 761 30.66 33.13 42.26
N TRP A 762 30.57 31.83 42.03
CA TRP A 762 29.93 31.22 40.86
C TRP A 762 29.21 29.93 41.23
N ALA A 763 28.32 29.47 40.35
CA ALA A 763 27.53 28.26 40.51
C ALA A 763 27.95 27.17 39.51
N TYR A 764 27.82 25.92 39.91
CA TYR A 764 27.85 24.72 39.06
C TYR A 764 26.47 24.08 39.02
N TYR A 765 25.98 23.80 37.82
CA TYR A 765 24.64 23.27 37.56
C TYR A 765 24.65 21.76 37.28
N LYS A 766 23.47 21.12 37.31
CA LYS A 766 23.30 19.67 37.07
C LYS A 766 23.81 19.17 35.72
N ASP A 767 23.87 20.03 34.71
CA ASP A 767 24.44 19.73 33.39
C ASP A 767 25.98 19.86 33.34
N GLY A 768 26.61 20.15 34.48
CA GLY A 768 28.05 20.40 34.61
C GLY A 768 28.47 21.83 34.24
N ALA A 769 27.55 22.69 33.80
CA ALA A 769 27.91 24.03 33.36
C ALA A 769 28.22 24.96 34.55
N ARG A 770 29.20 25.84 34.33
CA ARG A 770 29.64 26.87 35.28
C ARG A 770 29.02 28.22 34.92
N SER A 771 28.42 28.91 35.88
CA SER A 771 27.94 30.27 35.70
C SER A 771 29.08 31.28 35.51
N ASP A 772 28.73 32.48 35.05
CA ASP A 772 29.63 33.62 35.22
C ASP A 772 29.92 33.90 36.70
N THR A 773 31.06 34.54 36.95
CA THR A 773 31.56 34.83 38.30
C THR A 773 31.17 36.24 38.71
N VAL A 774 30.35 36.35 39.76
CA VAL A 774 30.04 37.63 40.39
C VAL A 774 31.16 37.98 41.35
N SER A 775 31.65 39.21 41.30
CA SER A 775 32.67 39.72 42.23
C SER A 775 32.15 40.92 42.99
N VAL A 776 32.43 40.99 44.29
CA VAL A 776 32.27 42.18 45.12
C VAL A 776 33.60 42.49 45.79
N GLN A 777 33.93 43.77 45.94
CA GLN A 777 35.03 44.21 46.79
C GLN A 777 34.43 44.71 48.11
N HIS A 778 34.99 44.28 49.23
CA HIS A 778 34.52 44.65 50.56
C HIS A 778 35.72 44.85 51.49
N ARG A 779 35.71 45.96 52.24
CA ARG A 779 36.72 46.27 53.25
C ARG A 779 36.18 45.88 54.62
N THR A 780 36.86 44.97 55.30
CA THR A 780 36.54 44.62 56.70
C THR A 780 36.74 45.82 57.62
N ASN A 781 35.92 45.97 58.66
CA ASN A 781 36.05 47.11 59.56
C ASN A 781 37.30 47.04 60.43
N SER A 782 37.71 48.21 60.94
CA SER A 782 38.77 48.34 61.96
C SER A 782 38.24 48.27 63.39
N ARG A 783 36.93 48.43 63.59
CA ARG A 783 36.30 48.76 64.88
C ARG A 783 35.61 47.56 65.53
N SER A 784 36.35 46.51 65.86
CA SER A 784 35.78 45.40 66.63
C SER A 784 35.26 45.89 68.00
N PRO A 785 34.02 45.52 68.40
CA PRO A 785 33.48 45.84 69.73
C PRO A 785 34.18 44.98 70.80
N PRO A 786 34.10 45.37 72.10
CA PRO A 786 34.50 44.51 73.21
C PRO A 786 33.70 43.19 73.23
N THR A 787 34.18 42.20 73.96
CA THR A 787 33.50 40.90 74.13
C THR A 787 33.36 40.53 75.61
N ASN A 788 32.59 39.48 75.92
CA ASN A 788 32.41 38.95 77.29
C ASN A 788 32.01 40.01 78.34
N LEU A 789 30.98 40.80 78.06
CA LEU A 789 30.48 41.83 79.00
C LEU A 789 29.62 41.20 80.09
N PHE A 790 30.07 41.24 81.34
CA PHE A 790 29.32 40.81 82.52
C PHE A 790 29.34 41.87 83.63
N ILE A 791 28.48 41.68 84.65
CA ILE A 791 28.32 42.62 85.76
C ILE A 791 28.19 41.84 87.07
N ASP A 792 29.03 42.20 88.04
CA ASP A 792 28.97 41.71 89.41
C ASP A 792 28.37 42.78 90.35
N SER A 793 27.57 42.35 91.31
CA SER A 793 26.83 43.22 92.24
C SER A 793 27.44 43.24 93.65
N GLU A 794 28.61 43.87 93.78
CA GLU A 794 29.36 43.93 95.04
C GLU A 794 28.65 44.70 96.17
N THR A 795 27.85 45.72 95.88
CA THR A 795 27.21 46.56 96.91
C THR A 795 25.78 47.00 96.55
N PRO A 796 25.02 47.58 97.50
CA PRO A 796 23.73 48.20 97.21
C PRO A 796 23.79 49.46 96.34
N THR A 797 24.95 50.09 96.12
CA THR A 797 25.07 51.36 95.39
C THR A 797 26.11 51.35 94.27
N SER A 798 26.65 50.17 93.93
CA SER A 798 27.62 49.98 92.85
C SER A 798 27.39 48.70 92.05
N LEU A 799 27.85 48.72 90.80
CA LEU A 799 27.92 47.55 89.91
C LEU A 799 29.31 47.52 89.29
N GLN A 800 30.01 46.39 89.39
CA GLN A 800 31.30 46.20 88.77
C GLN A 800 31.10 45.59 87.38
N VAL A 801 31.50 46.31 86.34
CA VAL A 801 31.28 45.93 84.94
C VAL A 801 32.61 45.44 84.36
N HIS A 802 32.64 44.24 83.81
CA HIS A 802 33.85 43.61 83.24
C HIS A 802 33.67 43.28 81.77
N TRP A 803 34.74 43.33 80.99
CA TRP A 803 34.77 42.94 79.57
C TRP A 803 36.15 42.46 79.13
N THR A 804 36.18 41.70 78.03
CA THR A 804 37.41 41.38 77.31
C THR A 804 37.72 42.52 76.30
N PRO A 805 38.89 43.17 76.38
CA PRO A 805 39.35 44.15 75.38
C PRO A 805 39.45 43.54 73.98
N PRO A 806 39.03 44.25 72.91
CA PRO A 806 39.19 43.78 71.54
C PRO A 806 40.60 44.03 70.99
N ASP A 807 41.08 43.23 70.02
CA ASP A 807 42.41 43.47 69.43
C ASP A 807 42.45 44.77 68.62
N GLY A 808 43.20 45.76 69.12
CA GLY A 808 43.42 47.04 68.46
C GLY A 808 44.06 48.07 69.39
N ARG A 809 44.25 49.30 68.88
CA ARG A 809 44.58 50.47 69.72
C ARG A 809 43.29 51.25 70.03
N ILE A 810 42.59 50.82 71.09
CA ILE A 810 41.46 51.56 71.67
C ILE A 810 41.99 52.83 72.33
N GLN A 811 41.32 53.97 72.13
CA GLN A 811 41.58 55.20 72.88
C GLN A 811 40.86 55.16 74.24
N HIS A 812 39.54 54.96 74.19
CA HIS A 812 38.66 54.91 75.36
C HIS A 812 37.54 53.89 75.16
N TYR A 813 36.94 53.42 76.25
CA TYR A 813 35.62 52.79 76.22
C TYR A 813 34.57 53.79 76.69
N LYS A 814 33.38 53.72 76.10
CA LYS A 814 32.22 54.53 76.45
C LYS A 814 31.18 53.60 77.07
N ILE A 815 30.89 53.83 78.35
CA ILE A 815 29.97 53.01 79.13
C ILE A 815 28.75 53.88 79.48
N THR A 816 27.61 53.52 78.93
CA THR A 816 26.34 54.22 79.08
C THR A 816 25.37 53.33 79.84
N TYR A 817 24.80 53.81 80.94
CA TYR A 817 23.92 53.02 81.81
C TYR A 817 22.67 53.79 82.22
N ASN A 818 21.56 53.08 82.40
CA ASN A 818 20.28 53.63 82.84
C ASN A 818 19.50 52.60 83.67
N PRO A 819 18.64 53.04 84.61
CA PRO A 819 17.67 52.15 85.26
C PRO A 819 16.75 51.50 84.22
N ILE A 820 16.42 50.21 84.38
CA ILE A 820 15.44 49.55 83.50
C ILE A 820 14.02 50.10 83.73
N SER A 821 13.73 50.56 84.96
CA SER A 821 12.43 51.14 85.32
C SER A 821 12.24 52.60 84.89
N ASP A 822 13.29 53.29 84.45
CA ASP A 822 13.22 54.68 84.00
C ASP A 822 14.33 54.95 82.96
N ALA A 823 13.92 55.08 81.70
CA ALA A 823 14.83 55.29 80.57
C ALA A 823 15.38 56.72 80.46
N GLY A 824 14.80 57.70 81.18
CA GLY A 824 15.23 59.10 81.12
C GLY A 824 16.56 59.36 81.86
N ALA A 825 16.85 58.58 82.91
CA ALA A 825 18.03 58.73 83.74
C ALA A 825 19.27 58.01 83.15
N GLN A 826 19.68 58.39 81.94
CA GLN A 826 20.88 57.85 81.29
C GLN A 826 22.15 58.59 81.74
N GLN A 827 23.15 57.84 82.21
CA GLN A 827 24.46 58.35 82.59
C GLN A 827 25.55 57.71 81.70
N THR A 828 26.59 58.46 81.35
CA THR A 828 27.70 57.97 80.50
C THR A 828 29.03 58.30 81.14
N ILE A 829 29.94 57.33 81.16
CA ILE A 829 31.32 57.48 81.64
C ILE A 829 32.32 56.98 80.57
N MET A 830 33.54 57.51 80.64
CA MET A 830 34.64 57.16 79.74
C MET A 830 35.73 56.42 80.51
N ALA A 831 36.03 55.17 80.12
CA ALA A 831 37.13 54.40 80.69
C ALA A 831 38.35 54.40 79.75
N SER A 832 39.54 54.14 80.30
CA SER A 832 40.80 54.08 79.53
C SER A 832 40.79 52.91 78.55
N GLY A 833 41.31 53.08 77.32
CA GLY A 833 41.41 52.00 76.33
C GLY A 833 42.22 50.76 76.78
N LYS A 834 43.01 50.88 77.86
CA LYS A 834 43.72 49.76 78.51
C LYS A 834 42.89 48.99 79.57
N SER A 835 41.69 49.44 79.91
CA SER A 835 40.86 48.82 80.94
C SER A 835 40.05 47.62 80.42
N SER A 836 39.85 46.63 81.30
CA SER A 836 38.99 45.45 81.11
C SER A 836 37.80 45.43 82.09
N GLY A 837 37.59 46.53 82.81
CA GLY A 837 36.48 46.69 83.75
C GLY A 837 36.40 48.10 84.35
N VAL A 838 35.24 48.45 84.89
CA VAL A 838 34.97 49.71 85.60
C VAL A 838 33.87 49.52 86.66
N THR A 839 34.00 50.18 87.80
CA THR A 839 32.93 50.20 88.82
C THR A 839 32.01 51.38 88.58
N LEU A 840 30.74 51.10 88.31
CA LEU A 840 29.65 52.09 88.35
C LEU A 840 29.30 52.37 89.81
N GLN A 841 29.13 53.63 90.18
CA GLN A 841 28.89 54.08 91.56
C GLN A 841 27.67 55.02 91.62
N SER A 842 27.22 55.35 92.83
CA SER A 842 26.05 56.21 93.09
C SER A 842 24.74 55.68 92.49
N LEU A 843 24.62 54.35 92.40
CA LEU A 843 23.41 53.66 91.94
C LEU A 843 22.39 53.50 93.07
N LEU A 844 21.12 53.32 92.70
CA LEU A 844 20.03 53.05 93.64
C LEU A 844 20.02 51.57 94.07
N PRO A 845 19.78 51.25 95.36
CA PRO A 845 19.63 49.87 95.82
C PRO A 845 18.45 49.10 95.23
N ASP A 846 18.63 47.78 95.12
CA ASP A 846 17.68 46.82 94.55
C ASP A 846 17.10 47.19 93.17
N ARG A 847 17.86 47.90 92.34
CA ARG A 847 17.45 48.34 90.99
C ARG A 847 18.23 47.64 89.91
N ALA A 848 17.51 47.20 88.89
CA ALA A 848 18.10 46.66 87.67
C ALA A 848 18.50 47.81 86.74
N TYR A 849 19.74 47.78 86.26
CA TYR A 849 20.34 48.72 85.31
C TYR A 849 20.67 48.01 84.02
N LYS A 850 20.37 48.65 82.88
CA LYS A 850 20.95 48.29 81.59
C LYS A 850 22.28 49.02 81.44
N VAL A 851 23.32 48.30 81.05
CA VAL A 851 24.64 48.86 80.74
C VAL A 851 24.97 48.58 79.28
N ILE A 852 25.45 49.59 78.58
CA ILE A 852 25.79 49.60 77.17
C ILE A 852 27.27 50.00 77.07
N LEU A 853 28.07 49.23 76.32
CA LEU A 853 29.52 49.39 76.21
C LEU A 853 29.94 49.42 74.73
N SER A 854 30.63 50.48 74.32
CA SER A 854 31.31 50.58 73.02
C SER A 854 32.79 50.94 73.18
N ALA A 855 33.61 50.61 72.19
CA ALA A 855 35.02 50.97 72.11
C ALA A 855 35.21 52.14 71.13
N ILE A 856 35.91 53.20 71.57
CA ILE A 856 36.31 54.32 70.72
C ILE A 856 37.71 54.02 70.17
N HIS A 857 37.75 53.76 68.87
CA HIS A 857 38.97 53.61 68.10
C HIS A 857 39.34 54.96 67.44
N TYR A 858 40.59 55.11 67.00
CA TYR A 858 41.02 56.29 66.23
C TYR A 858 40.29 56.46 64.89
N THR A 859 39.55 55.44 64.42
CA THR A 859 38.68 55.50 63.24
C THR A 859 37.20 55.77 63.57
N GLY A 860 36.84 55.93 64.84
CA GLY A 860 35.48 56.16 65.35
C GLY A 860 35.02 55.14 66.40
N GLU A 861 33.77 55.28 66.84
CA GLU A 861 33.11 54.36 67.77
C GLU A 861 32.76 53.02 67.09
N SER A 862 32.91 51.90 67.83
CA SER A 862 32.47 50.56 67.45
C SER A 862 30.95 50.38 67.62
N GLU A 863 30.43 49.23 67.20
CA GLU A 863 29.14 48.75 67.72
C GLU A 863 29.17 48.64 69.25
N SER A 864 27.99 48.74 69.87
CA SER A 864 27.84 48.67 71.32
C SER A 864 27.21 47.34 71.76
N MET A 865 27.85 46.64 72.69
CA MET A 865 27.19 45.53 73.40
C MET A 865 26.33 46.08 74.54
N SER A 866 25.35 45.30 75.02
CA SER A 866 24.60 45.65 76.24
C SER A 866 24.26 44.43 77.08
N THR A 867 24.30 44.58 78.40
CA THR A 867 23.85 43.60 79.39
C THR A 867 23.06 44.27 80.51
N THR A 868 22.54 43.49 81.46
CA THR A 868 21.74 43.98 82.59
C THR A 868 22.22 43.41 83.91
N GLY A 869 22.42 44.26 84.92
CA GLY A 869 22.78 43.86 86.29
C GLY A 869 21.84 44.51 87.32
N ARG A 870 21.76 43.96 88.53
CA ARG A 870 20.92 44.48 89.63
C ARG A 870 21.77 44.78 90.85
N THR A 871 21.65 45.98 91.41
CA THR A 871 22.32 46.35 92.68
C THR A 871 21.77 45.51 93.83
N ALA A 872 22.60 45.26 94.86
CA ALA A 872 22.16 44.49 96.01
C ALA A 872 21.04 45.22 96.79
N PRO A 873 20.16 44.49 97.51
CA PRO A 873 19.22 45.09 98.45
C PRO A 873 19.94 45.59 99.71
N VAL A 874 19.39 46.60 100.38
CA VAL A 874 19.90 47.08 101.67
C VAL A 874 19.49 46.11 102.78
N LEU A 875 20.45 45.35 103.32
CA LEU A 875 20.23 44.41 104.42
C LEU A 875 20.03 45.14 105.76
N SER A 876 18.78 45.41 106.12
CA SER A 876 18.41 45.91 107.45
C SER A 876 18.56 44.82 108.52
N LYS A 877 19.54 44.97 109.41
CA LYS A 877 19.73 44.04 110.54
C LYS A 877 18.73 44.32 111.68
N PHE A 878 17.78 43.42 111.88
CA PHE A 878 17.16 43.15 113.18
C PHE A 878 17.04 41.63 113.39
N PRO A 879 17.19 41.10 114.63
CA PRO A 879 17.39 39.67 114.84
C PRO A 879 16.10 38.85 115.07
N SER A 880 16.08 37.65 114.48
CA SER A 880 15.51 36.38 114.97
C SER A 880 14.18 36.34 115.75
N ILE A 881 13.24 35.49 115.31
CA ILE A 881 12.96 34.17 115.94
C ILE A 881 11.97 33.30 115.12
N ARG A 882 12.14 31.97 115.26
CA ARG A 882 11.32 30.81 114.84
C ARG A 882 9.86 31.02 114.39
N GLY A 883 9.40 30.20 113.44
CA GLY A 883 7.99 29.80 113.38
C GLY A 883 7.56 28.87 112.22
N PHE A 884 7.24 27.62 112.55
CA PHE A 884 6.29 26.68 111.88
C PHE A 884 6.44 26.25 110.41
N VAL A 885 6.13 24.96 110.20
CA VAL A 885 5.90 24.27 108.91
C VAL A 885 4.49 23.67 108.96
N PRO A 886 3.68 23.87 107.91
CA PRO A 886 3.05 22.76 107.18
C PRO A 886 3.34 22.90 105.66
N SER A 887 3.64 21.90 104.81
CA SER A 887 3.38 20.45 104.70
C SER A 887 2.31 20.10 103.64
N LYS A 888 2.74 19.41 102.55
CA LYS A 888 1.93 18.53 101.68
C LYS A 888 0.76 19.19 100.91
N THR A 889 0.18 18.64 99.82
CA THR A 889 0.44 17.48 98.92
C THR A 889 -0.11 17.90 97.52
N GLU A 890 0.02 17.16 96.42
CA GLU A 890 0.40 15.75 96.19
C GLU A 890 1.28 15.60 94.95
#